data_AF-A0A951XXE0-F1
#
_entry.id   AF-A0A951XXE0-F1
#
_cell.length_a   1.000
_cell.length_b   1.000
_cell.length_c   1.000
_cell.angle_alpha   90.00
_cell.angle_beta   90.00
_cell.angle_gamma   90.00
#
_symmetry.space_group_name_H-M   'P 1'
#
loop_
_entity.id
_entity.type
_entity.pdbx_description
1 polymer ?
#
loop_
_entity_poly.entity_id
_entity_poly.type
_entity_poly.pdbx_seq_one_letter_code
_entity_poly.pdbx_strand_id
1 'polypeptide(L)'
;METNLVLAGVGGQGILSIARALSDAAMTLGLQVKQAEVHGMSQRGGEVQSHLRLSDRAPASDLIPLGRADVVLAVEPLEALRYVQYLGVEGVVIANTRPVVNMSNYPPLEQVLDRIAGLPQHVLLDAEHLAQLAGTVRAANMVLLGAASWFVPLAPELIEDAVGRMFAAKGPQLADVNRRAFRLGRAACAAYREGLARGAPPAAARRWVEQLTVEQLEAGTIPAAPAGAAAPDDDALSAAESRALAAALQHVHDTGREQLYEHEVYTLLELVGAILPPRYVFVPRGGAIDARTLSLFPGERVVLKIVSPDIVHKSDAAAVLFVPKALEVVERELHRLVEAQTPRGEVAGVLIVEYVEPDEPGFGHELFVGIRATREFGPVIAAGLGGVDTEYLAARMRPGVAVAKAVAADVDAEEFLELFRQTAAYEVLSGRVRGHRRVVSDGELLRCFRAFLAIARTFCVPRGPGFPSLVELEVNPFAFRRQRLVPLDGRARLGVCVEAPLPRPLERVERLLTPRSIAVLGASSTTMNVGRIILNNVQRCGFPAEHLYVIKNDGQPVDGARAAVNIASLPRPLDLLVVAAPAAQLPAIIEDINRSDVQSVILISGGVGETHGTDALREQVQQTIAKGRRRPGGGPVYLGPNSLGVLSRPGRFNTFFIPPEKLDLRLEAPARRAALISQSGAFIITRLSNLETLDPAMAISVGNQLDLTIADALGAVSRRGDIDVIGVYTEGFNDLDGAAFLRTVRAARAAGKLIVFYKAGRTESGRSAAAGHTAAVAGDYDVCQSAASQAGALVVDTFKEFEQIMELGVALHAKPVRGRRIAAISNAGFETVGMADTIRGARYELSMAALSAETQARLRDVLQRQRVEHLVNAQNPLDLTPMSNEAAYEAAVRVLAEAEEVDALVVSIVPLAGQLLTTAAEIESPESLAARIPRLFAAIAKPLILVVDCGPPYDALARAVRTAGVPVFRTCDQAIRSLGRYLCHRAPLEPGDDRSGVTGTAQQRATTAQAPERADVAAIAGASRASA
;
A
#
# COMPACT_ATOMS: atom_id res chain seq x y z
N MET A 1 43.62 -10.47 -25.12
CA MET A 1 42.60 -9.42 -25.06
C MET A 1 42.19 -9.12 -26.48
N GLU A 2 40.91 -9.22 -26.81
CA GLU A 2 40.35 -8.84 -28.11
C GLU A 2 39.10 -8.01 -27.85
N THR A 3 38.97 -6.86 -28.52
CA THR A 3 37.81 -5.96 -28.42
C THR A 3 37.38 -5.54 -29.82
N ASN A 4 36.11 -5.76 -30.12
CA ASN A 4 35.49 -5.53 -31.41
C ASN A 4 34.48 -4.38 -31.32
N LEU A 5 34.68 -3.34 -32.11
CA LEU A 5 33.81 -2.17 -32.16
C LEU A 5 33.25 -1.99 -33.57
N VAL A 6 31.94 -1.80 -33.66
CA VAL A 6 31.29 -1.31 -34.87
C VAL A 6 31.02 0.17 -34.68
N LEU A 7 31.61 1.00 -35.55
CA LEU A 7 31.39 2.43 -35.58
C LEU A 7 30.48 2.76 -36.77
N ALA A 8 29.35 3.42 -36.52
CA ALA A 8 28.32 3.66 -37.53
C ALA A 8 27.80 5.11 -37.52
N GLY A 9 27.28 5.57 -38.65
CA GLY A 9 26.73 6.92 -38.76
C GLY A 9 26.61 7.46 -40.18
N VAL A 10 26.16 8.72 -40.27
CA VAL A 10 25.99 9.46 -41.53
C VAL A 10 27.10 10.49 -41.68
N GLY A 11 27.95 10.34 -42.70
CA GLY A 11 29.14 11.18 -42.94
C GLY A 11 30.41 10.68 -42.23
N GLY A 12 31.45 10.37 -43.01
CA GLY A 12 32.60 9.57 -42.53
C GLY A 12 33.59 10.27 -41.59
N GLN A 13 33.66 11.61 -41.56
CA GLN A 13 34.72 12.32 -40.81
C GLN A 13 34.66 12.08 -39.29
N GLY A 14 33.46 11.93 -38.72
CA GLY A 14 33.28 11.68 -37.29
C GLY A 14 33.78 10.31 -36.86
N ILE A 15 33.37 9.26 -37.59
CA ILE A 15 33.69 7.86 -37.35
C ILE A 15 35.20 7.59 -37.50
N LEU A 16 35.81 8.13 -38.56
CA LEU A 16 37.24 7.98 -38.82
C LEU A 16 38.09 8.59 -37.69
N SER A 17 37.65 9.71 -37.14
CA SER A 17 38.35 10.36 -36.03
C SER A 17 38.28 9.54 -34.73
N ILE A 18 37.14 8.90 -34.46
CA ILE A 18 36.98 7.98 -33.32
C ILE A 18 37.88 6.75 -33.50
N ALA A 19 37.82 6.13 -34.68
CA ALA A 19 38.65 4.98 -35.01
C ALA A 19 40.14 5.32 -34.88
N ARG A 20 40.56 6.47 -35.41
CA ARG A 20 41.95 6.94 -35.35
C ARG A 20 42.44 7.14 -33.91
N ALA A 21 41.64 7.78 -33.07
CA ALA A 21 42.02 8.03 -31.67
C ALA A 21 42.18 6.72 -30.88
N LEU A 22 41.27 5.77 -31.06
CA LEU A 22 41.36 4.44 -30.43
C LEU A 22 42.56 3.63 -30.96
N SER A 23 42.79 3.66 -32.26
CA SER A 23 43.95 3.02 -32.89
C SER A 23 45.26 3.57 -32.35
N ASP A 24 45.40 4.90 -32.25
CA ASP A 24 46.62 5.54 -31.72
C ASP A 24 46.86 5.23 -30.24
N ALA A 25 45.80 5.20 -29.43
CA ALA A 25 45.89 4.80 -28.03
C ALA A 25 46.30 3.33 -27.89
N ALA A 26 45.69 2.43 -28.67
CA ALA A 26 45.99 1.00 -28.65
C ALA A 26 47.41 0.68 -29.13
N MET A 27 47.89 1.33 -30.20
CA MET A 27 49.25 1.14 -30.73
C MET A 27 50.33 1.57 -29.72
N THR A 28 50.04 2.55 -28.86
CA THR A 28 50.96 2.98 -27.79
C THR A 28 51.19 1.86 -26.77
N LEU A 29 50.24 0.93 -26.62
CA LEU A 29 50.36 -0.25 -25.76
C LEU A 29 50.88 -1.50 -26.50
N GLY A 30 51.31 -1.35 -27.76
CA GLY A 30 51.76 -2.47 -28.59
C GLY A 30 50.63 -3.42 -29.03
N LEU A 31 49.37 -3.01 -28.91
CA LEU A 31 48.24 -3.79 -29.42
C LEU A 31 48.19 -3.76 -30.94
N GLN A 32 47.75 -4.86 -31.53
CA GLN A 32 47.46 -4.93 -32.95
C GLN A 32 46.08 -4.34 -33.24
N VAL A 33 46.00 -3.54 -34.30
CA VAL A 33 44.77 -2.86 -34.72
C VAL A 33 44.44 -3.25 -36.14
N LYS A 34 43.19 -3.66 -36.38
CA LYS A 34 42.62 -3.83 -37.71
C LYS A 34 41.40 -2.95 -37.87
N GLN A 35 41.36 -2.22 -38.98
CA GLN A 35 40.28 -1.31 -39.34
C GLN A 35 39.81 -1.64 -40.76
N ALA A 36 38.54 -1.99 -40.91
CA ALA A 36 37.91 -2.24 -42.21
C ALA A 36 36.71 -1.30 -42.38
N GLU A 37 36.74 -0.50 -43.44
CA GLU A 37 35.73 0.50 -43.73
C GLU A 37 34.89 0.08 -44.93
N VAL A 38 33.57 0.21 -44.79
CA VAL A 38 32.63 0.05 -45.90
C VAL A 38 32.01 1.41 -46.15
N HIS A 39 32.39 2.03 -47.28
CA HIS A 39 31.83 3.29 -47.73
C HIS A 39 30.64 3.03 -48.64
N GLY A 40 29.48 3.62 -48.33
CA GLY A 40 28.45 3.84 -49.35
C GLY A 40 28.96 4.82 -50.41
N MET A 41 28.58 4.68 -51.69
CA MET A 41 29.03 5.51 -52.82
C MET A 41 28.72 7.03 -52.71
N SER A 42 28.15 7.49 -51.59
CA SER A 42 27.75 8.86 -51.31
C SER A 42 28.71 9.50 -50.30
N GLN A 43 29.74 10.21 -50.78
CA GLN A 43 30.76 10.83 -49.90
C GLN A 43 30.28 12.08 -49.12
N ARG A 44 29.00 12.48 -49.23
CA ARG A 44 28.38 13.52 -48.39
C ARG A 44 26.90 13.19 -48.19
N GLY A 45 26.55 12.72 -46.98
CA GLY A 45 25.17 12.34 -46.63
C GLY A 45 24.86 10.84 -46.76
N GLY A 46 25.84 10.04 -47.17
CA GLY A 46 25.77 8.59 -47.17
C GLY A 46 26.16 7.97 -45.84
N GLU A 47 25.72 6.74 -45.67
CA GLU A 47 26.04 5.89 -44.55
C GLU A 47 27.50 5.43 -44.57
N VAL A 48 28.13 5.44 -43.40
CA VAL A 48 29.50 4.97 -43.19
C VAL A 48 29.55 4.01 -42.02
N GLN A 49 30.22 2.87 -42.22
CA GLN A 49 30.49 1.89 -41.18
C GLN A 49 31.98 1.54 -41.15
N SER A 50 32.54 1.42 -39.94
CA SER A 50 33.90 0.95 -39.72
C SER A 50 33.91 -0.17 -38.67
N HIS A 51 34.53 -1.30 -39.02
CA HIS A 51 34.87 -2.37 -38.08
C HIS A 51 36.25 -2.10 -37.50
N LEU A 52 36.34 -1.91 -36.20
CA LEU A 52 37.59 -1.69 -35.47
C LEU A 52 37.85 -2.85 -34.52
N ARG A 53 39.01 -3.49 -34.64
CA ARG A 53 39.42 -4.62 -33.79
C ARG A 53 40.74 -4.30 -33.10
N LEU A 54 40.74 -4.38 -31.77
CA LEU A 54 41.92 -4.18 -30.92
C LEU A 54 42.29 -5.53 -30.30
N SER A 55 43.52 -5.98 -30.47
CA SER A 55 43.92 -7.32 -30.01
C SER A 55 45.39 -7.42 -29.58
N ASP A 56 45.68 -8.28 -28.60
CA ASP A 56 47.06 -8.66 -28.23
C ASP A 56 47.67 -9.70 -29.19
N ARG A 57 46.89 -10.20 -30.16
CA ARG A 57 47.28 -11.17 -31.19
C ARG A 57 46.73 -10.76 -32.56
N ALA A 58 47.34 -11.22 -33.63
CA ALA A 58 46.88 -10.94 -34.99
C ALA A 58 45.44 -11.42 -35.24
N PRO A 59 44.47 -10.54 -35.51
CA PRO A 59 43.09 -10.95 -35.79
C PRO A 59 43.01 -11.63 -37.16
N ALA A 60 42.39 -12.81 -37.22
CA ALA A 60 42.31 -13.63 -38.42
C ALA A 60 41.44 -13.05 -39.55
N SER A 61 40.55 -12.10 -39.23
CA SER A 61 39.62 -11.44 -40.17
C SER A 61 39.61 -9.93 -39.94
N ASP A 62 39.39 -9.18 -41.01
CA ASP A 62 39.25 -7.71 -40.95
C ASP A 62 37.81 -7.29 -40.55
N LEU A 63 36.82 -8.15 -40.79
CA LEU A 63 35.41 -7.93 -40.42
C LEU A 63 35.05 -8.62 -39.10
N ILE A 64 34.16 -7.98 -38.35
CA ILE A 64 33.59 -8.51 -37.10
C ILE A 64 32.40 -9.42 -37.45
N PRO A 65 32.36 -10.68 -36.99
CA PRO A 65 31.21 -11.55 -37.20
C PRO A 65 29.94 -11.06 -36.48
N LEU A 66 28.77 -11.51 -36.93
CA LEU A 66 27.51 -11.23 -36.24
C LEU A 66 27.54 -11.75 -34.79
N GLY A 67 26.95 -10.99 -33.86
CA GLY A 67 26.93 -11.32 -32.43
C GLY A 67 28.29 -11.29 -31.72
N ARG A 68 29.31 -10.62 -32.28
CA ARG A 68 30.69 -10.58 -31.72
C ARG A 68 31.22 -9.18 -31.41
N ALA A 69 30.45 -8.12 -31.62
CA ALA A 69 30.85 -6.76 -31.29
C ALA A 69 30.61 -6.46 -29.81
N ASP A 70 31.64 -5.94 -29.13
CA ASP A 70 31.56 -5.53 -27.73
C ASP A 70 30.95 -4.12 -27.60
N VAL A 71 31.14 -3.28 -28.63
CA VAL A 71 30.59 -1.92 -28.69
C VAL A 71 30.00 -1.66 -30.07
N VAL A 72 28.75 -1.19 -30.11
CA VAL A 72 28.19 -0.51 -31.28
C VAL A 72 28.11 0.98 -30.93
N LEU A 73 28.96 1.79 -31.54
CA LEU A 73 28.99 3.23 -31.35
C LEU A 73 28.41 3.91 -32.59
N ALA A 74 27.30 4.61 -32.42
CA ALA A 74 26.63 5.29 -33.50
C ALA A 74 26.60 6.81 -33.26
N VAL A 75 27.10 7.58 -34.22
CA VAL A 75 26.99 9.05 -34.19
C VAL A 75 25.59 9.55 -34.61
N GLU A 76 24.71 8.62 -34.98
CA GLU A 76 23.34 8.80 -35.44
C GLU A 76 22.48 7.64 -34.88
N PRO A 77 21.30 7.90 -34.28
CA PRO A 77 20.55 6.87 -33.54
C PRO A 77 19.96 5.74 -34.39
N LEU A 78 19.47 6.00 -35.61
CA LEU A 78 18.93 4.93 -36.46
C LEU A 78 20.02 3.94 -36.89
N GLU A 79 21.24 4.43 -37.11
CA GLU A 79 22.40 3.58 -37.44
C GLU A 79 22.77 2.62 -36.31
N ALA A 80 22.52 2.96 -35.04
CA ALA A 80 22.72 2.00 -33.93
C ALA A 80 21.85 0.76 -34.09
N LEU A 81 20.57 0.93 -34.46
CA LEU A 81 19.63 -0.19 -34.64
C LEU A 81 19.97 -1.03 -35.88
N ARG A 82 20.49 -0.39 -36.93
CA ARG A 82 20.90 -1.08 -38.17
C ARG A 82 22.02 -2.09 -37.93
N TYR A 83 22.89 -1.80 -36.96
CA TYR A 83 24.07 -2.59 -36.65
C TYR A 83 23.99 -3.42 -35.37
N VAL A 84 22.85 -3.39 -34.68
CA VAL A 84 22.64 -4.16 -33.43
C VAL A 84 22.81 -5.67 -33.61
N GLN A 85 22.62 -6.20 -34.82
CA GLN A 85 22.86 -7.61 -35.15
C GLN A 85 24.33 -8.07 -34.99
N TYR A 86 25.28 -7.12 -35.00
CA TYR A 86 26.68 -7.42 -34.69
C TYR A 86 26.94 -7.45 -33.19
N LEU A 87 26.08 -6.85 -32.37
CA LEU A 87 26.26 -6.71 -30.93
C LEU A 87 26.27 -8.08 -30.25
N GLY A 88 27.31 -8.33 -29.47
CA GLY A 88 27.41 -9.49 -28.61
C GLY A 88 26.43 -9.42 -27.44
N VAL A 89 26.26 -10.57 -26.78
CA VAL A 89 25.30 -10.74 -25.68
C VAL A 89 25.60 -9.83 -24.46
N GLU A 90 26.86 -9.39 -24.31
CA GLU A 90 27.31 -8.43 -23.28
C GLU A 90 27.65 -7.06 -23.86
N GLY A 91 27.42 -6.86 -25.17
CA GLY A 91 27.81 -5.64 -25.86
C GLY A 91 26.95 -4.45 -25.47
N VAL A 92 27.53 -3.27 -25.58
CA VAL A 92 26.86 -1.98 -25.32
C VAL A 92 26.59 -1.21 -26.61
N VAL A 93 25.43 -0.56 -26.66
CA VAL A 93 25.13 0.47 -27.67
C VAL A 93 25.38 1.85 -27.11
N ILE A 94 26.17 2.66 -27.80
CA ILE A 94 26.41 4.06 -27.45
C ILE A 94 25.95 4.90 -28.62
N ALA A 95 24.89 5.67 -28.44
CA ALA A 95 24.27 6.42 -29.53
C ALA A 95 24.10 7.90 -29.19
N ASN A 96 24.33 8.74 -30.19
CA ASN A 96 23.87 10.13 -30.17
C ASN A 96 22.34 10.16 -30.20
N THR A 97 21.73 11.12 -29.50
CA THR A 97 20.27 11.28 -29.49
C THR A 97 19.76 12.20 -30.60
N ARG A 98 20.65 12.94 -31.28
CA ARG A 98 20.29 13.81 -32.40
C ARG A 98 20.32 13.07 -33.75
N PRO A 99 19.22 13.04 -34.51
CA PRO A 99 19.15 12.37 -35.80
C PRO A 99 19.73 13.22 -36.94
N VAL A 100 20.26 12.56 -37.96
CA VAL A 100 20.60 13.19 -39.24
C VAL A 100 19.52 12.82 -40.25
N VAL A 101 18.47 13.66 -40.33
CA VAL A 101 17.31 13.39 -41.21
C VAL A 101 17.68 13.65 -42.67
N ASN A 102 18.16 12.60 -43.35
CA ASN A 102 18.56 12.60 -44.76
C ASN A 102 17.64 11.76 -45.67
N MET A 103 16.51 11.28 -45.14
CA MET A 103 15.51 10.49 -45.86
C MET A 103 14.08 10.95 -45.53
N SER A 104 13.16 10.79 -46.49
CA SER A 104 11.77 11.25 -46.37
C SER A 104 10.90 10.42 -45.42
N ASN A 105 11.35 9.23 -45.02
CA ASN A 105 10.64 8.27 -44.17
C ASN A 105 11.37 7.97 -42.85
N TYR A 106 12.12 8.93 -42.31
CA TYR A 106 12.80 8.76 -41.02
C TYR A 106 11.76 8.53 -39.89
N PRO A 107 11.86 7.46 -39.08
CA PRO A 107 10.89 7.16 -38.03
C PRO A 107 10.82 8.23 -36.92
N PRO A 108 9.71 8.32 -36.15
CA PRO A 108 9.65 9.22 -35.00
C PRO A 108 10.81 8.98 -34.03
N LEU A 109 11.56 10.03 -33.69
CA LEU A 109 12.83 9.93 -32.95
C LEU A 109 12.69 9.17 -31.62
N GLU A 110 11.67 9.48 -30.82
CA GLU A 110 11.48 8.81 -29.52
C GLU A 110 11.26 7.30 -29.68
N GLN A 111 10.60 6.82 -30.74
CA GLN A 111 10.47 5.37 -31.00
C GLN A 111 11.83 4.71 -31.29
N VAL A 112 12.72 5.42 -32.00
CA VAL A 112 14.09 4.95 -32.27
C VAL A 112 14.87 4.88 -30.96
N LEU A 113 14.80 5.93 -30.14
CA LEU A 113 15.48 6.00 -28.85
C LEU A 113 14.96 4.95 -27.86
N ASP A 114 13.64 4.75 -27.78
CA ASP A 114 13.01 3.72 -26.94
C ASP A 114 13.46 2.31 -27.36
N ARG A 115 13.59 2.07 -28.67
CA ARG A 115 14.07 0.78 -29.18
C ARG A 115 15.53 0.53 -28.82
N ILE A 116 16.38 1.56 -28.84
CA ILE A 116 17.77 1.46 -28.35
C ILE A 116 17.78 1.27 -26.84
N ALA A 117 16.93 1.99 -26.11
CA ALA A 117 16.80 1.92 -24.67
C ALA A 117 16.28 0.56 -24.16
N GLY A 118 15.56 -0.18 -25.00
CA GLY A 118 15.17 -1.57 -24.75
C GLY A 118 16.36 -2.55 -24.69
N LEU A 119 17.53 -2.17 -25.23
CA LEU A 119 18.72 -3.03 -25.24
C LEU A 119 19.33 -3.18 -23.83
N PRO A 120 19.94 -4.36 -23.53
CA PRO A 120 20.49 -4.68 -22.21
C PRO A 120 21.46 -3.63 -21.65
N GLN A 121 22.39 -3.17 -22.49
CA GLN A 121 23.35 -2.12 -22.19
C GLN A 121 23.27 -1.04 -23.26
N HIS A 122 22.94 0.17 -22.84
CA HIS A 122 22.87 1.30 -23.74
C HIS A 122 23.29 2.60 -23.04
N VAL A 123 23.78 3.56 -23.83
CA VAL A 123 24.11 4.91 -23.42
C VAL A 123 23.58 5.87 -24.49
N LEU A 124 22.67 6.75 -24.09
CA LEU A 124 22.03 7.74 -24.95
C LEU A 124 22.42 9.14 -24.48
N LEU A 125 23.15 9.88 -25.31
CA LEU A 125 23.65 11.22 -24.98
C LEU A 125 23.36 12.20 -26.12
N ASP A 126 22.96 13.44 -25.78
CA ASP A 126 23.01 14.55 -26.75
C ASP A 126 24.47 14.99 -26.90
N ALA A 127 25.18 14.35 -27.84
CA ALA A 127 26.59 14.57 -28.06
C ALA A 127 26.90 15.97 -28.59
N GLU A 128 25.97 16.58 -29.33
CA GLU A 128 26.15 17.94 -29.85
C GLU A 128 25.99 18.99 -28.74
N HIS A 129 25.02 18.81 -27.84
CA HIS A 129 24.85 19.67 -26.68
C HIS A 129 26.12 19.66 -25.81
N LEU A 130 26.61 18.46 -25.46
CA LEU A 130 27.83 18.31 -24.67
C LEU A 130 29.08 18.86 -25.39
N ALA A 131 29.17 18.70 -26.71
CA ALA A 131 30.27 19.27 -27.49
C ALA A 131 30.19 20.80 -27.57
N GLN A 132 28.97 21.36 -27.63
CA GLN A 132 28.77 22.80 -27.56
C GLN A 132 29.23 23.36 -26.21
N LEU A 133 28.96 22.66 -25.10
CA LEU A 133 29.49 23.01 -23.78
C LEU A 133 31.02 22.94 -23.72
N ALA A 134 31.64 22.02 -24.45
CA ALA A 134 33.09 21.95 -24.59
C ALA A 134 33.69 23.11 -25.40
N GLY A 135 32.88 23.78 -26.24
CA GLY A 135 33.26 24.95 -27.04
C GLY A 135 33.03 24.81 -28.54
N THR A 136 32.61 23.64 -29.05
CA THR A 136 32.26 23.46 -30.47
C THR A 136 31.40 22.21 -30.71
N VAL A 137 30.25 22.34 -31.40
CA VAL A 137 29.46 21.19 -31.87
C VAL A 137 30.26 20.20 -32.72
N ARG A 138 31.35 20.63 -33.36
CA ARG A 138 32.20 19.77 -34.22
C ARG A 138 32.94 18.68 -33.43
N ALA A 139 32.96 18.74 -32.11
CA ALA A 139 33.59 17.74 -31.23
C ALA A 139 32.60 16.67 -30.73
N ALA A 140 31.38 16.57 -31.27
CA ALA A 140 30.37 15.59 -30.84
C ALA A 140 30.86 14.13 -30.89
N ASN A 141 31.70 13.79 -31.88
CA ASN A 141 32.34 12.48 -31.97
C ASN A 141 33.31 12.20 -30.81
N MET A 142 33.99 13.22 -30.27
CA MET A 142 34.85 13.08 -29.08
C MET A 142 34.04 12.85 -27.81
N VAL A 143 32.84 13.41 -27.70
CA VAL A 143 31.92 13.12 -26.60
C VAL A 143 31.55 11.64 -26.59
N LEU A 144 31.16 11.08 -27.74
CA LEU A 144 30.82 9.66 -27.85
C LEU A 144 32.05 8.76 -27.61
N LEU A 145 33.24 9.17 -28.06
CA LEU A 145 34.49 8.48 -27.72
C LEU A 145 34.75 8.49 -26.19
N GLY A 146 34.45 9.61 -25.53
CA GLY A 146 34.48 9.74 -24.07
C GLY A 146 33.57 8.72 -23.39
N ALA A 147 32.33 8.59 -23.86
CA ALA A 147 31.41 7.56 -23.37
C ALA A 147 31.93 6.14 -23.64
N ALA A 148 32.48 5.88 -24.83
CA ALA A 148 33.05 4.59 -25.21
C ALA A 148 34.22 4.14 -24.34
N SER A 149 35.00 5.08 -23.79
CA SER A 149 36.14 4.78 -22.93
C SER A 149 35.80 3.97 -21.67
N TRP A 150 34.52 3.92 -21.27
CA TRP A 150 34.05 3.05 -20.17
C TRP A 150 34.00 1.56 -20.53
N PHE A 151 33.95 1.25 -21.82
CA PHE A 151 33.65 -0.09 -22.34
C PHE A 151 34.79 -0.65 -23.19
N VAL A 152 35.78 0.18 -23.51
CA VAL A 152 37.00 -0.24 -24.20
C VAL A 152 38.10 -0.47 -23.16
N PRO A 153 38.87 -1.56 -23.24
CA PRO A 153 39.94 -1.87 -22.29
C PRO A 153 41.22 -1.05 -22.55
N LEU A 154 41.09 0.26 -22.62
CA LEU A 154 42.19 1.21 -22.72
C LEU A 154 42.04 2.23 -21.59
N ALA A 155 43.16 2.63 -20.96
CA ALA A 155 43.12 3.67 -19.94
C ALA A 155 42.59 4.99 -20.58
N PRO A 156 41.62 5.68 -19.94
CA PRO A 156 41.00 6.87 -20.53
C PRO A 156 42.01 7.99 -20.79
N GLU A 157 43.07 8.09 -20.00
CA GLU A 157 44.16 9.05 -20.17
C GLU A 157 44.91 8.83 -21.50
N LEU A 158 45.10 7.57 -21.92
CA LEU A 158 45.75 7.24 -23.19
C LEU A 158 44.90 7.65 -24.40
N ILE A 159 43.57 7.46 -24.30
CA ILE A 159 42.63 7.89 -25.35
C ILE A 159 42.59 9.42 -25.40
N GLU A 160 42.53 10.09 -24.26
CA GLU A 160 42.56 11.55 -24.19
C GLU A 160 43.84 12.15 -24.79
N ASP A 161 45.00 11.53 -24.51
CA ASP A 161 46.26 11.95 -25.10
C ASP A 161 46.34 11.72 -26.60
N ALA A 162 45.76 10.63 -27.11
CA ALA A 162 45.61 10.40 -28.54
C ALA A 162 44.75 11.48 -29.21
N VAL A 163 43.63 11.87 -28.58
CA VAL A 163 42.79 12.99 -29.02
C VAL A 163 43.62 14.28 -29.08
N GLY A 164 44.39 14.58 -28.03
CA GLY A 164 45.26 15.75 -28.01
C GLY A 164 46.28 15.77 -29.14
N ARG A 165 46.99 14.67 -29.38
CA ARG A 165 47.97 14.55 -30.48
C ARG A 165 47.33 14.70 -31.86
N MET A 166 46.15 14.12 -32.06
CA MET A 166 45.44 14.15 -33.33
C MET A 166 45.05 15.58 -33.76
N PHE A 167 44.75 16.45 -32.80
CA PHE A 167 44.35 17.84 -33.07
C PHE A 167 45.46 18.87 -32.84
N ALA A 168 46.63 18.48 -32.31
CA ALA A 168 47.75 19.38 -32.04
C ALA A 168 48.20 20.16 -33.30
N ALA A 169 48.24 19.52 -34.47
CA ALA A 169 48.61 20.15 -35.73
C ALA A 169 47.60 21.23 -36.21
N LYS A 170 46.39 21.26 -35.66
CA LYS A 170 45.33 22.21 -36.00
C LYS A 170 45.21 23.37 -35.00
N GLY A 171 46.10 23.43 -34.00
CA GLY A 171 46.19 24.49 -33.01
C GLY A 171 45.85 24.04 -31.58
N PRO A 172 46.50 24.61 -30.54
CA PRO A 172 46.36 24.18 -29.14
C PRO A 172 44.92 24.32 -28.63
N GLN A 173 44.24 25.41 -29.00
CA GLN A 173 42.85 25.65 -28.62
C GLN A 173 41.89 24.56 -29.13
N LEU A 174 42.11 24.04 -30.35
CA LEU A 174 41.27 22.98 -30.89
C LEU A 174 41.56 21.63 -30.21
N ALA A 175 42.82 21.36 -29.86
CA ALA A 175 43.19 20.17 -29.10
C ALA A 175 42.55 20.17 -27.70
N ASP A 176 42.57 21.31 -27.01
CA ASP A 176 41.98 21.45 -25.67
C ASP A 176 40.45 21.28 -25.69
N VAL A 177 39.76 21.87 -26.68
CA VAL A 177 38.31 21.71 -26.85
C VAL A 177 37.92 20.25 -27.07
N ASN A 178 38.70 19.49 -27.87
CA ASN A 178 38.43 18.08 -28.12
C ASN A 178 38.75 17.19 -26.91
N ARG A 179 39.82 17.47 -26.16
CA ARG A 179 40.11 16.81 -24.87
C ARG A 179 38.99 17.07 -23.86
N ARG A 180 38.48 18.30 -23.80
CA ARG A 180 37.36 18.68 -22.93
C ARG A 180 36.07 17.94 -23.32
N ALA A 181 35.75 17.88 -24.62
CA ALA A 181 34.59 17.14 -25.12
C ALA A 181 34.65 15.65 -24.75
N PHE A 182 35.84 15.02 -24.84
CA PHE A 182 36.06 13.65 -24.38
C PHE A 182 35.75 13.48 -22.88
N ARG A 183 36.27 14.36 -22.02
CA ARG A 183 36.01 14.30 -20.56
C ARG A 183 34.53 14.47 -20.23
N LEU A 184 33.85 15.43 -20.86
CA LEU A 184 32.41 15.66 -20.66
C LEU A 184 31.59 14.44 -21.08
N GLY A 185 31.92 13.81 -22.22
CA GLY A 185 31.25 12.58 -22.65
C GLY A 185 31.44 11.42 -21.69
N ARG A 186 32.65 11.28 -21.12
CA ARG A 186 32.93 10.26 -20.10
C ARG A 186 32.15 10.50 -18.80
N ALA A 187 32.05 11.75 -18.34
CA ALA A 187 31.29 12.12 -17.16
C ALA A 187 29.77 11.96 -17.36
N ALA A 188 29.25 12.40 -18.50
CA ALA A 188 27.84 12.26 -18.86
C ALA A 188 27.42 10.78 -18.96
N CYS A 189 28.27 9.92 -19.51
CA CYS A 189 28.06 8.47 -19.51
C CYS A 189 27.95 7.90 -18.09
N ALA A 190 28.77 8.37 -17.15
CA ALA A 190 28.72 7.92 -15.76
C ALA A 190 27.41 8.38 -15.08
N ALA A 191 27.01 9.63 -15.29
CA ALA A 191 25.73 10.15 -14.78
C ALA A 191 24.52 9.41 -15.36
N TYR A 192 24.49 9.17 -16.67
CA TYR A 192 23.41 8.42 -17.31
C TYR A 192 23.25 7.01 -16.71
N ARG A 193 24.37 6.29 -16.54
CA ARG A 193 24.39 4.94 -15.95
C ARG A 193 23.94 4.95 -14.49
N GLU A 194 24.33 5.95 -13.72
CA GLU A 194 23.88 6.12 -12.32
C GLU A 194 22.38 6.38 -12.25
N GLY A 195 21.83 7.21 -13.15
CA GLY A 195 20.39 7.47 -13.25
C GLY A 195 19.60 6.17 -13.51
N LEU A 196 20.07 5.35 -14.46
CA LEU A 196 19.47 4.04 -14.73
C LEU A 196 19.57 3.08 -13.54
N ALA A 197 20.74 3.04 -12.88
CA ALA A 197 20.96 2.18 -11.70
C ALA A 197 20.04 2.56 -10.53
N ARG A 198 19.61 3.83 -10.45
CA ARG A 198 18.63 4.35 -9.48
C ARG A 198 17.18 4.22 -9.93
N GLY A 199 16.92 3.62 -11.09
CA GLY A 199 15.56 3.36 -11.58
C GLY A 199 14.91 4.51 -12.35
N ALA A 200 15.66 5.54 -12.74
CA ALA A 200 15.14 6.56 -13.66
C ALA A 200 14.86 5.92 -15.04
N PRO A 201 13.71 6.19 -15.67
CA PRO A 201 13.48 5.81 -17.06
C PRO A 201 14.59 6.36 -17.97
N PRO A 202 15.00 5.66 -19.05
CA PRO A 202 16.01 6.15 -19.99
C PRO A 202 15.79 7.58 -20.47
N ALA A 203 14.52 7.95 -20.75
CA ALA A 203 14.15 9.32 -21.11
C ALA A 203 14.41 10.33 -19.98
N ALA A 204 14.11 9.98 -18.73
CA ALA A 204 14.36 10.83 -17.57
C ALA A 204 15.86 10.94 -17.26
N ALA A 205 16.60 9.82 -17.32
CA ALA A 205 18.05 9.80 -17.17
C ALA A 205 18.73 10.68 -18.22
N ARG A 206 18.28 10.61 -19.48
CA ARG A 206 18.74 11.49 -20.57
C ARG A 206 18.48 12.97 -20.26
N ARG A 207 17.24 13.33 -19.95
CA ARG A 207 16.86 14.73 -19.63
C ARG A 207 17.63 15.27 -18.43
N TRP A 208 17.87 14.44 -17.43
CA TRP A 208 18.67 14.82 -16.26
C TRP A 208 20.11 15.11 -16.63
N VAL A 209 20.75 14.26 -17.44
CA VAL A 209 22.12 14.49 -17.93
C VAL A 209 22.21 15.78 -18.77
N GLU A 210 21.18 16.08 -19.58
CA GLU A 210 21.08 17.32 -20.36
C GLU A 210 20.93 18.58 -19.48
N GLN A 211 20.50 18.44 -18.22
CA GLN A 211 20.34 19.55 -17.27
C GLN A 211 21.58 19.81 -16.41
N LEU A 212 22.59 18.93 -16.46
CA LEU A 212 23.81 19.09 -15.67
C LEU A 212 24.67 20.25 -16.22
N THR A 213 25.20 21.07 -15.32
CA THR A 213 26.14 22.14 -15.69
C THR A 213 27.53 21.57 -15.98
N VAL A 214 28.34 22.36 -16.69
CA VAL A 214 29.72 21.98 -17.02
C VAL A 214 30.55 21.77 -15.76
N GLU A 215 30.36 22.62 -14.75
CA GLU A 215 31.03 22.52 -13.46
C GLU A 215 30.66 21.21 -12.74
N GLN A 216 29.40 20.78 -12.83
CA GLN A 216 28.94 19.52 -12.24
C GLN A 216 29.53 18.29 -12.94
N LEU A 217 29.67 18.33 -14.26
CA LEU A 217 30.29 17.25 -15.04
C LEU A 217 31.83 17.21 -14.86
N GLU A 218 32.48 18.37 -14.69
CA GLU A 218 33.94 18.47 -14.52
C GLU A 218 34.41 18.19 -13.09
N ALA A 219 33.58 18.44 -12.06
CA ALA A 219 33.93 18.21 -10.66
C ALA A 219 34.08 16.72 -10.28
N GLY A 220 33.74 15.79 -11.17
CA GLY A 220 33.84 14.34 -10.95
C GLY A 220 32.87 13.79 -9.89
N THR A 221 32.09 14.65 -9.25
CA THR A 221 31.04 14.32 -8.28
C THR A 221 29.69 14.51 -8.95
N ILE A 222 29.11 13.40 -9.42
CA ILE A 222 27.78 13.41 -10.03
C ILE A 222 26.78 13.80 -8.94
N PRO A 223 25.98 14.87 -9.11
CA PRO A 223 24.94 15.23 -8.16
C PRO A 223 24.01 14.04 -7.94
N ALA A 224 23.40 13.91 -6.76
CA ALA A 224 22.34 12.92 -6.60
C ALA A 224 21.25 13.20 -7.66
N ALA A 225 20.91 12.18 -8.46
CA ALA A 225 19.75 12.26 -9.34
C ALA A 225 18.55 12.74 -8.48
N PRO A 226 17.75 13.70 -8.96
CA PRO A 226 16.62 14.22 -8.19
C PRO A 226 15.75 13.05 -7.75
N ALA A 227 15.55 12.91 -6.43
CA ALA A 227 14.62 11.93 -5.89
C ALA A 227 13.22 12.27 -6.40
N GLY A 228 12.61 11.34 -7.15
CA GLY A 228 11.19 11.40 -7.48
C GLY A 228 10.72 12.72 -8.09
N ALA A 229 11.20 13.04 -9.29
CA ALA A 229 10.41 13.85 -10.22
C ALA A 229 9.85 12.93 -11.33
N ALA A 230 9.26 11.82 -10.92
CA ALA A 230 8.12 11.31 -11.64
C ALA A 230 7.07 12.43 -11.64
N ALA A 231 6.60 12.82 -12.82
CA ALA A 231 5.43 13.68 -12.87
C ALA A 231 4.30 12.96 -12.11
N PRO A 232 3.31 13.68 -11.54
CA PRO A 232 2.17 13.08 -10.84
C PRO A 232 1.35 12.02 -11.63
N ASP A 233 1.73 11.76 -12.89
CA ASP A 233 1.10 10.84 -13.85
C ASP A 233 2.04 9.70 -14.33
N ASP A 234 3.22 9.46 -13.74
CA ASP A 234 4.15 8.40 -14.24
C ASP A 234 3.64 6.95 -14.05
N ASP A 235 2.61 6.75 -13.21
CA ASP A 235 1.89 5.48 -13.06
C ASP A 235 0.68 5.36 -14.01
N ALA A 236 0.46 6.33 -14.90
CA ALA A 236 -0.62 6.31 -15.87
C ALA A 236 -0.13 5.74 -17.20
N LEU A 237 -0.98 4.95 -17.86
CA LEU A 237 -0.73 4.56 -19.24
C LEU A 237 -0.79 5.79 -20.15
N SER A 238 0.17 5.93 -21.05
CA SER A 238 0.07 6.91 -22.12
C SER A 238 -1.16 6.63 -22.98
N ALA A 239 -1.64 7.66 -23.70
CA ALA A 239 -2.80 7.50 -24.57
C ALA A 239 -2.59 6.45 -25.66
N ALA A 240 -1.35 6.21 -26.10
CA ALA A 240 -1.02 5.18 -27.08
C ALA A 240 -1.12 3.77 -26.48
N GLU A 241 -0.51 3.57 -25.30
CA GLU A 241 -0.56 2.30 -24.57
C GLU A 241 -2.01 1.96 -24.18
N SER A 242 -2.75 2.93 -23.63
CA SER A 242 -4.15 2.75 -23.27
C SER A 242 -5.00 2.32 -24.47
N ARG A 243 -4.82 2.91 -25.66
CA ARG A 243 -5.52 2.49 -26.88
C ARG A 243 -5.11 1.09 -27.34
N ALA A 244 -3.82 0.76 -27.29
CA ALA A 244 -3.33 -0.54 -27.72
C ALA A 244 -3.81 -1.67 -26.80
N LEU A 245 -3.73 -1.48 -25.48
CA LEU A 245 -4.27 -2.43 -24.50
C LEU A 245 -5.79 -2.56 -24.67
N ALA A 246 -6.51 -1.44 -24.84
CA ALA A 246 -7.95 -1.49 -25.05
C ALA A 246 -8.34 -2.31 -26.29
N ALA A 247 -7.61 -2.15 -27.40
CA ALA A 247 -7.82 -2.93 -28.61
C ALA A 247 -7.54 -4.42 -28.40
N ALA A 248 -6.48 -4.77 -27.65
CA ALA A 248 -6.16 -6.15 -27.33
C ALA A 248 -7.24 -6.82 -26.47
N LEU A 249 -7.72 -6.14 -25.42
CA LEU A 249 -8.79 -6.65 -24.56
C LEU A 249 -10.12 -6.77 -25.31
N GLN A 250 -10.44 -5.77 -26.15
CA GLN A 250 -11.65 -5.80 -26.97
C GLN A 250 -11.62 -6.95 -27.97
N HIS A 251 -10.47 -7.21 -28.62
CA HIS A 251 -10.33 -8.33 -29.54
C HIS A 251 -10.65 -9.68 -28.88
N VAL A 252 -10.14 -9.92 -27.67
CA VAL A 252 -10.44 -11.14 -26.91
C VAL A 252 -11.94 -11.24 -26.60
N HIS A 253 -12.56 -10.13 -26.15
CA HIS A 253 -13.99 -10.09 -25.88
C HIS A 253 -14.85 -10.34 -27.12
N ASP A 254 -14.48 -9.75 -28.27
CA ASP A 254 -15.19 -9.92 -29.54
C ASP A 254 -15.13 -11.37 -30.05
N THR A 255 -14.11 -12.15 -29.65
CA THR A 255 -14.05 -13.60 -29.90
C THR A 255 -14.93 -14.44 -28.98
N GLY A 256 -15.70 -13.82 -28.08
CA GLY A 256 -16.57 -14.49 -27.12
C GLY A 256 -15.83 -15.15 -25.95
N ARG A 257 -14.55 -14.81 -25.76
CA ARG A 257 -13.71 -15.36 -24.68
C ARG A 257 -13.65 -14.42 -23.49
N GLU A 258 -13.66 -15.00 -22.29
CA GLU A 258 -13.37 -14.29 -21.05
C GLU A 258 -11.94 -14.50 -20.57
N GLN A 259 -11.25 -15.54 -21.04
CA GLN A 259 -9.89 -15.86 -20.64
C GLN A 259 -8.90 -15.53 -21.76
N LEU A 260 -7.82 -14.83 -21.39
CA LEU A 260 -6.71 -14.55 -22.28
C LEU A 260 -5.77 -15.75 -22.31
N TYR A 261 -5.22 -16.02 -23.49
CA TYR A 261 -4.12 -16.96 -23.66
C TYR A 261 -2.81 -16.33 -23.18
N GLU A 262 -1.85 -17.18 -22.78
CA GLU A 262 -0.56 -16.73 -22.21
C GLU A 262 0.19 -15.76 -23.14
N HIS A 263 0.17 -15.98 -24.45
CA HIS A 263 0.80 -15.08 -25.42
C HIS A 263 0.08 -13.74 -25.59
N GLU A 264 -1.22 -13.68 -25.28
CA GLU A 264 -1.97 -12.43 -25.24
C GLU A 264 -1.62 -11.66 -23.96
N VAL A 265 -1.37 -12.35 -22.84
CA VAL A 265 -0.82 -11.73 -21.62
C VAL A 265 0.58 -11.17 -21.87
N TYR A 266 1.45 -11.89 -22.56
CA TYR A 266 2.76 -11.36 -22.99
C TYR A 266 2.61 -10.11 -23.83
N THR A 267 1.69 -10.11 -24.80
CA THR A 267 1.36 -8.91 -25.59
C THR A 267 0.94 -7.73 -24.70
N LEU A 268 0.09 -7.95 -23.68
CA LEU A 268 -0.32 -6.88 -22.76
C LEU A 268 0.89 -6.29 -22.01
N LEU A 269 1.81 -7.14 -21.53
CA LEU A 269 3.00 -6.69 -20.81
C LEU A 269 3.99 -5.95 -21.71
N GLU A 270 4.16 -6.40 -22.96
CA GLU A 270 4.98 -5.73 -23.98
C GLU A 270 4.43 -4.33 -24.31
N LEU A 271 3.10 -4.21 -24.43
CA LEU A 271 2.45 -2.95 -24.80
C LEU A 271 2.61 -1.86 -23.74
N VAL A 272 2.81 -2.22 -22.46
CA VAL A 272 3.09 -1.26 -21.37
C VAL A 272 4.58 -0.89 -21.31
N GLY A 273 5.43 -1.49 -22.16
CA GLY A 273 6.83 -1.10 -22.37
C GLY A 273 7.79 -1.36 -21.19
N ALA A 274 7.28 -1.88 -20.07
CA ALA A 274 8.04 -2.03 -18.83
C ALA A 274 8.64 -3.44 -18.62
N ILE A 275 8.04 -4.47 -19.24
CA ILE A 275 8.38 -5.87 -19.02
C ILE A 275 8.52 -6.55 -20.39
N LEU A 276 9.70 -7.12 -20.66
CA LEU A 276 9.96 -7.85 -21.89
C LEU A 276 9.74 -9.35 -21.64
N PRO A 277 8.76 -9.99 -22.30
CA PRO A 277 8.60 -11.43 -22.23
C PRO A 277 9.75 -12.16 -22.93
N PRO A 278 9.96 -13.44 -22.62
CA PRO A 278 10.88 -14.29 -23.37
C PRO A 278 10.43 -14.37 -24.83
N ARG A 279 11.35 -14.61 -25.78
CA ARG A 279 10.95 -14.74 -27.19
C ARG A 279 9.91 -15.85 -27.33
N TYR A 280 8.80 -15.60 -28.00
CA TYR A 280 7.71 -16.57 -28.12
C TYR A 280 7.07 -16.59 -29.52
N VAL A 281 6.47 -17.73 -29.86
CA VAL A 281 5.64 -17.92 -31.07
C VAL A 281 4.46 -18.82 -30.71
N PHE A 282 3.24 -18.34 -30.97
CA PHE A 282 2.05 -19.17 -30.85
C PHE A 282 1.80 -19.92 -32.16
N VAL A 283 1.73 -21.25 -32.07
CA VAL A 283 1.39 -22.13 -33.19
C VAL A 283 -0.04 -22.64 -32.98
N PRO A 284 -1.02 -22.19 -33.76
CA PRO A 284 -2.41 -22.65 -33.62
C PRO A 284 -2.50 -24.15 -33.91
N ARG A 285 -3.55 -24.79 -33.41
CA ARG A 285 -3.79 -26.23 -33.66
C ARG A 285 -3.77 -26.54 -35.16
N GLY A 286 -2.92 -27.50 -35.55
CA GLY A 286 -2.72 -27.88 -36.96
C GLY A 286 -1.73 -27.01 -37.73
N GLY A 287 -1.14 -25.99 -37.08
CA GLY A 287 -0.04 -25.21 -37.62
C GLY A 287 1.34 -25.87 -37.44
N ALA A 288 2.34 -25.32 -38.10
CA ALA A 288 3.75 -25.73 -38.01
C ALA A 288 4.66 -24.51 -37.82
N ILE A 289 5.88 -24.74 -37.35
CA ILE A 289 6.93 -23.71 -37.24
C ILE A 289 7.97 -23.93 -38.34
N ASP A 290 8.52 -22.86 -38.94
CA ASP A 290 9.58 -22.99 -39.93
C ASP A 290 11.00 -22.86 -39.31
N ALA A 291 12.01 -23.36 -40.03
CA ALA A 291 13.40 -23.32 -39.58
C ALA A 291 13.90 -21.90 -39.30
N ARG A 292 13.43 -20.91 -40.09
CA ARG A 292 13.83 -19.52 -39.96
C ARG A 292 13.34 -18.94 -38.63
N THR A 293 12.07 -19.15 -38.30
CA THR A 293 11.42 -18.70 -37.08
C THR A 293 12.03 -19.41 -35.86
N LEU A 294 12.28 -20.72 -35.95
CA LEU A 294 12.95 -21.46 -34.88
C LEU A 294 14.39 -20.96 -34.65
N SER A 295 15.12 -20.58 -35.71
CA SER A 295 16.50 -20.07 -35.59
C SER A 295 16.60 -18.74 -34.82
N LEU A 296 15.49 -18.00 -34.71
CA LEU A 296 15.43 -16.75 -33.97
C LEU A 296 15.46 -16.95 -32.44
N PHE A 297 15.14 -18.15 -31.93
CA PHE A 297 15.21 -18.45 -30.51
C PHE A 297 16.68 -18.63 -30.07
N PRO A 298 17.11 -17.99 -28.97
CA PRO A 298 18.47 -18.12 -28.46
C PRO A 298 18.68 -19.48 -27.77
N GLY A 299 19.95 -19.89 -27.63
CA GLY A 299 20.33 -21.15 -26.95
C GLY A 299 20.02 -22.41 -27.77
N GLU A 300 20.23 -23.57 -27.14
CA GLU A 300 20.09 -24.91 -27.77
C GLU A 300 18.75 -25.59 -27.44
N ARG A 301 17.85 -24.92 -26.71
CA ARG A 301 16.59 -25.48 -26.23
C ARG A 301 15.44 -24.47 -26.37
N VAL A 302 14.23 -24.99 -26.53
CA VAL A 302 12.98 -24.24 -26.46
C VAL A 302 11.99 -24.96 -25.53
N VAL A 303 10.98 -24.21 -25.06
CA VAL A 303 9.91 -24.73 -24.21
C VAL A 303 8.61 -24.76 -25.01
N LEU A 304 7.93 -25.90 -25.02
CA LEU A 304 6.61 -26.06 -25.62
C LEU A 304 5.56 -26.07 -24.51
N LYS A 305 4.55 -25.20 -24.60
CA LYS A 305 3.46 -25.11 -23.63
C LYS A 305 2.11 -25.22 -24.33
N ILE A 306 1.20 -26.03 -23.83
CA ILE A 306 -0.18 -26.03 -24.34
C ILE A 306 -0.86 -24.71 -24.03
N VAL A 307 -1.57 -24.19 -25.03
CA VAL A 307 -2.53 -23.11 -24.87
C VAL A 307 -3.93 -23.72 -24.98
N SER A 308 -4.67 -23.65 -23.88
CA SER A 308 -6.01 -24.22 -23.75
C SER A 308 -6.82 -23.36 -22.76
N PRO A 309 -8.11 -23.10 -23.03
CA PRO A 309 -9.01 -22.50 -22.05
C PRO A 309 -9.30 -23.44 -20.87
N ASP A 310 -9.23 -24.76 -21.08
CA ASP A 310 -9.66 -25.77 -20.09
C ASP A 310 -8.52 -26.27 -19.20
N ILE A 311 -7.26 -26.08 -19.60
CA ILE A 311 -6.08 -26.58 -18.89
C ILE A 311 -5.37 -25.43 -18.17
N VAL A 312 -5.76 -25.20 -16.91
CA VAL A 312 -5.26 -24.08 -16.09
C VAL A 312 -3.91 -24.39 -15.42
N HIS A 313 -3.72 -25.59 -14.85
CA HIS A 313 -2.46 -25.99 -14.19
C HIS A 313 -1.58 -26.83 -15.13
N LYS A 314 -0.85 -26.15 -16.02
CA LYS A 314 -0.09 -26.76 -17.13
C LYS A 314 1.03 -27.70 -16.66
N SER A 315 1.77 -27.32 -15.62
CA SER A 315 2.89 -28.12 -15.10
C SER A 315 2.42 -29.44 -14.49
N ASP A 316 1.32 -29.42 -13.72
CA ASP A 316 0.74 -30.60 -13.09
C ASP A 316 0.08 -31.54 -14.12
N ALA A 317 -0.34 -31.00 -15.27
CA ALA A 317 -0.91 -31.76 -16.38
C ALA A 317 0.14 -32.34 -17.35
N ALA A 318 1.45 -32.18 -17.09
CA ALA A 318 2.52 -32.50 -18.06
C ALA A 318 2.31 -31.79 -19.42
N ALA A 319 1.82 -30.55 -19.37
CA ALA A 319 1.50 -29.72 -20.54
C ALA A 319 2.62 -28.72 -20.90
N VAL A 320 3.81 -28.90 -20.31
CA VAL A 320 5.04 -28.13 -20.55
C VAL A 320 6.17 -29.11 -20.87
N LEU A 321 6.86 -28.91 -22.00
CA LEU A 321 7.99 -29.75 -22.45
C LEU A 321 9.21 -28.90 -22.78
N PHE A 322 10.38 -29.35 -22.33
CA PHE A 322 11.67 -28.73 -22.67
C PHE A 322 12.37 -29.55 -23.75
N VAL A 323 12.52 -29.01 -24.95
CA VAL A 323 13.00 -29.75 -26.12
C VAL A 323 14.27 -29.13 -26.71
N PRO A 324 15.19 -29.93 -27.29
CA PRO A 324 16.27 -29.42 -28.12
C PRO A 324 15.75 -28.56 -29.27
N LYS A 325 16.46 -27.48 -29.62
CA LYS A 325 16.13 -26.57 -30.72
C LYS A 325 16.49 -27.17 -32.09
N ALA A 326 15.85 -28.29 -32.43
CA ALA A 326 15.94 -28.94 -33.73
C ALA A 326 14.54 -29.06 -34.32
N LEU A 327 14.34 -28.59 -35.56
CA LEU A 327 13.02 -28.46 -36.19
C LEU A 327 12.21 -29.76 -36.11
N GLU A 328 12.82 -30.88 -36.53
CA GLU A 328 12.20 -32.20 -36.54
C GLU A 328 11.75 -32.66 -35.13
N VAL A 329 12.52 -32.30 -34.10
CA VAL A 329 12.19 -32.63 -32.71
C VAL A 329 11.06 -31.76 -32.21
N VAL A 330 11.12 -30.45 -32.48
CA VAL A 330 10.09 -29.49 -32.08
C VAL A 330 8.75 -29.84 -32.71
N GLU A 331 8.70 -30.13 -34.01
CA GLU A 331 7.47 -30.53 -34.71
C GLU A 331 6.89 -31.83 -34.15
N ARG A 332 7.74 -32.85 -33.96
CA ARG A 332 7.31 -34.14 -33.39
C ARG A 332 6.72 -33.97 -31.99
N GLU A 333 7.42 -33.27 -31.10
CA GLU A 333 6.94 -33.10 -29.72
C GLU A 333 5.73 -32.15 -29.65
N LEU A 334 5.60 -31.18 -30.57
CA LEU A 334 4.41 -30.34 -30.70
C LEU A 334 3.17 -31.19 -31.01
N HIS A 335 3.23 -32.05 -32.02
CA HIS A 335 2.12 -32.95 -32.37
C HIS A 335 1.77 -33.89 -31.22
N ARG A 336 2.78 -34.51 -30.62
CA ARG A 336 2.61 -35.43 -29.49
C ARG A 336 1.95 -34.74 -28.29
N LEU A 337 2.36 -33.51 -27.99
CA LEU A 337 1.82 -32.75 -26.87
C LEU A 337 0.34 -32.39 -27.09
N VAL A 338 -0.03 -31.96 -28.30
CA VAL A 338 -1.43 -31.68 -28.66
C VAL A 338 -2.29 -32.94 -28.57
N GLU A 339 -1.83 -34.06 -29.13
CA GLU A 339 -2.56 -35.34 -29.08
C GLU A 339 -2.76 -35.83 -27.65
N ALA A 340 -1.74 -35.74 -26.80
CA ALA A 340 -1.81 -36.18 -25.41
C ALA A 340 -2.80 -35.36 -24.56
N GLN A 341 -3.01 -34.09 -24.90
CA GLN A 341 -3.82 -33.16 -24.10
C GLN A 341 -5.24 -32.95 -24.67
N THR A 342 -5.47 -33.27 -25.94
CA THR A 342 -6.80 -33.22 -26.58
C THR A 342 -7.89 -34.00 -25.81
N PRO A 343 -7.63 -35.18 -25.20
CA PRO A 343 -8.63 -35.87 -24.39
C PRO A 343 -9.04 -35.15 -23.10
N ARG A 344 -8.27 -34.14 -22.66
CA ARG A 344 -8.48 -33.41 -21.40
C ARG A 344 -9.22 -32.10 -21.56
N GLY A 345 -9.36 -31.58 -22.78
CA GLY A 345 -10.04 -30.33 -23.06
C GLY A 345 -9.72 -29.78 -24.46
N GLU A 346 -10.29 -28.63 -24.78
CA GLU A 346 -10.02 -27.92 -26.01
C GLU A 346 -8.56 -27.42 -26.04
N VAL A 347 -7.83 -27.71 -27.12
CA VAL A 347 -6.46 -27.22 -27.33
C VAL A 347 -6.48 -26.20 -28.46
N ALA A 348 -6.21 -24.93 -28.15
CA ALA A 348 -6.12 -23.85 -29.12
C ALA A 348 -4.82 -23.92 -29.93
N GLY A 349 -3.74 -24.42 -29.32
CA GLY A 349 -2.44 -24.58 -29.98
C GLY A 349 -1.31 -24.83 -28.99
N VAL A 350 -0.08 -24.58 -29.46
CA VAL A 350 1.15 -24.70 -28.67
C VAL A 350 1.90 -23.38 -28.71
N LEU A 351 2.29 -22.89 -27.55
CA LEU A 351 3.18 -21.76 -27.40
C LEU A 351 4.62 -22.26 -27.31
N ILE A 352 5.45 -21.84 -28.26
CA ILE A 352 6.89 -22.10 -28.27
C ILE A 352 7.57 -20.89 -27.64
N VAL A 353 8.34 -21.10 -26.57
CA VAL A 353 8.95 -20.06 -25.76
C VAL A 353 10.46 -20.28 -25.65
N GLU A 354 11.22 -19.20 -25.63
CA GLU A 354 12.64 -19.20 -25.27
C GLU A 354 12.84 -19.89 -23.92
N TYR A 355 13.84 -20.78 -23.86
CA TYR A 355 14.27 -21.35 -22.60
C TYR A 355 15.06 -20.30 -21.82
N VAL A 356 14.48 -19.82 -20.72
CA VAL A 356 15.12 -18.86 -19.81
C VAL A 356 15.96 -19.65 -18.81
N GLU A 357 17.29 -19.54 -18.95
CA GLU A 357 18.22 -20.11 -17.96
C GLU A 357 18.14 -19.30 -16.66
N PRO A 358 17.81 -19.93 -15.51
CA PRO A 358 17.79 -19.22 -14.23
C PRO A 358 19.22 -18.85 -13.82
N ASP A 359 19.41 -17.63 -13.30
CA ASP A 359 20.72 -17.16 -12.83
C ASP A 359 21.28 -18.07 -11.71
N GLU A 360 20.41 -18.60 -10.84
CA GLU A 360 20.72 -19.63 -9.85
C GLU A 360 19.51 -20.58 -9.68
N PRO A 361 19.68 -21.92 -9.74
CA PRO A 361 18.60 -22.85 -9.41
C PRO A 361 18.45 -22.93 -7.88
N GLY A 362 17.27 -22.62 -7.35
CA GLY A 362 17.03 -22.69 -5.90
C GLY A 362 15.72 -22.04 -5.45
N PHE A 363 15.44 -22.19 -4.15
CA PHE A 363 14.25 -21.64 -3.48
C PHE A 363 14.29 -20.10 -3.42
N GLY A 364 13.18 -19.45 -3.77
CA GLY A 364 13.02 -18.00 -3.61
C GLY A 364 13.66 -17.13 -4.70
N HIS A 365 13.92 -17.71 -5.88
CA HIS A 365 14.46 -17.01 -7.05
C HIS A 365 13.38 -16.69 -8.09
N GLU A 366 12.12 -16.64 -7.67
CA GLU A 366 10.98 -16.32 -8.53
C GLU A 366 10.06 -15.32 -7.82
N LEU A 367 9.45 -14.42 -8.58
CA LEU A 367 8.51 -13.41 -8.09
C LEU A 367 7.12 -13.67 -8.64
N PHE A 368 6.11 -13.52 -7.80
CA PHE A 368 4.71 -13.45 -8.17
C PHE A 368 4.26 -11.98 -8.16
N VAL A 369 3.55 -11.54 -9.19
CA VAL A 369 2.80 -10.27 -9.18
C VAL A 369 1.44 -10.46 -9.83
N GLY A 370 0.39 -9.96 -9.19
CA GLY A 370 -0.97 -10.05 -9.72
C GLY A 370 -1.86 -8.89 -9.33
N ILE A 371 -2.91 -8.68 -10.12
CA ILE A 371 -4.01 -7.76 -9.89
C ILE A 371 -5.30 -8.56 -9.87
N ARG A 372 -6.17 -8.24 -8.90
CA ARG A 372 -7.52 -8.77 -8.85
C ARG A 372 -8.51 -7.66 -8.57
N ALA A 373 -9.55 -7.57 -9.39
CA ALA A 373 -10.71 -6.73 -9.10
C ALA A 373 -11.57 -7.41 -8.04
N THR A 374 -11.60 -6.83 -6.84
CA THR A 374 -12.42 -7.28 -5.72
C THR A 374 -13.70 -6.45 -5.63
N ARG A 375 -14.76 -7.04 -5.10
CA ARG A 375 -16.05 -6.38 -4.94
C ARG A 375 -15.99 -5.21 -3.96
N GLU A 376 -15.30 -5.41 -2.83
CA GLU A 376 -15.26 -4.49 -1.69
C GLU A 376 -14.25 -3.36 -1.88
N PHE A 377 -13.11 -3.64 -2.50
CA PHE A 377 -11.98 -2.70 -2.59
C PHE A 377 -11.67 -2.25 -4.03
N GLY A 378 -12.32 -2.83 -5.04
CA GLY A 378 -11.93 -2.63 -6.43
C GLY A 378 -10.60 -3.32 -6.75
N PRO A 379 -9.75 -2.75 -7.62
CA PRO A 379 -8.49 -3.37 -7.99
C PRO A 379 -7.48 -3.45 -6.84
N VAL A 380 -6.96 -4.64 -6.61
CA VAL A 380 -5.94 -4.94 -5.59
C VAL A 380 -4.71 -5.49 -6.29
N ILE A 381 -3.55 -4.92 -6.00
CA ILE A 381 -2.25 -5.46 -6.42
C ILE A 381 -1.69 -6.35 -5.31
N ALA A 382 -1.02 -7.43 -5.70
CA ALA A 382 -0.32 -8.34 -4.82
C ALA A 382 1.06 -8.72 -5.39
N ALA A 383 2.07 -8.83 -4.53
CA ALA A 383 3.41 -9.27 -4.91
C ALA A 383 4.08 -10.10 -3.80
N GLY A 384 4.79 -11.17 -4.16
CA GLY A 384 5.40 -12.13 -3.22
C GLY A 384 6.38 -13.07 -3.89
N LEU A 385 6.89 -14.07 -3.18
CA LEU A 385 7.68 -15.14 -3.81
C LEU A 385 6.79 -15.95 -4.77
N GLY A 386 7.25 -16.16 -6.00
CA GLY A 386 6.58 -16.97 -7.03
C GLY A 386 7.11 -18.40 -7.10
N GLY A 387 6.42 -19.26 -7.85
CA GLY A 387 6.76 -20.66 -8.02
C GLY A 387 5.88 -21.66 -7.24
N VAL A 388 6.00 -22.94 -7.58
CA VAL A 388 5.10 -23.99 -7.05
C VAL A 388 5.41 -24.33 -5.59
N ASP A 389 6.70 -24.39 -5.22
CA ASP A 389 7.14 -24.71 -3.86
C ASP A 389 6.86 -23.57 -2.86
N THR A 390 6.84 -22.32 -3.35
CA THR A 390 6.58 -21.11 -2.56
C THR A 390 5.10 -20.89 -2.31
N GLU A 391 4.20 -21.28 -3.22
CA GLU A 391 2.75 -21.30 -2.97
C GLU A 391 2.38 -22.17 -1.76
N TYR A 392 2.98 -23.36 -1.67
CA TYR A 392 2.79 -24.27 -0.53
C TYR A 392 3.25 -23.64 0.80
N LEU A 393 4.36 -22.89 0.77
CA LEU A 393 4.91 -22.20 1.94
C LEU A 393 4.11 -20.94 2.30
N ALA A 394 3.68 -20.15 1.32
CA ALA A 394 2.84 -18.98 1.52
C ALA A 394 1.52 -19.37 2.20
N ALA A 395 0.92 -20.51 1.83
CA ALA A 395 -0.27 -21.06 2.48
C ALA A 395 -0.06 -21.46 3.96
N ARG A 396 1.19 -21.68 4.37
CA ARG A 396 1.59 -22.05 5.76
C ARG A 396 2.19 -20.89 6.55
N MET A 397 2.56 -19.79 5.89
CA MET A 397 3.07 -18.58 6.52
C MET A 397 1.92 -17.70 7.03
N ARG A 398 2.23 -16.80 7.97
CA ARG A 398 1.24 -15.84 8.45
C ARG A 398 0.88 -14.86 7.33
N PRO A 399 -0.41 -14.46 7.21
CA PRO A 399 -0.80 -13.38 6.31
C PRO A 399 0.04 -12.12 6.47
N GLY A 400 0.40 -11.50 5.34
CA GLY A 400 1.19 -10.25 5.30
C GLY A 400 2.71 -10.42 5.45
N VAL A 401 3.22 -11.63 5.76
CA VAL A 401 4.67 -11.88 5.87
C VAL A 401 5.29 -12.24 4.52
N ALA A 402 4.56 -12.98 3.68
CA ALA A 402 5.08 -13.51 2.41
C ALA A 402 4.65 -12.71 1.18
N VAL A 403 3.55 -11.95 1.27
CA VAL A 403 2.93 -11.26 0.14
C VAL A 403 2.50 -9.86 0.58
N ALA A 404 2.96 -8.85 -0.16
CA ALA A 404 2.45 -7.49 -0.06
C ALA A 404 1.14 -7.38 -0.84
N LYS A 405 0.12 -6.78 -0.24
CA LYS A 405 -1.19 -6.53 -0.88
C LYS A 405 -1.63 -5.09 -0.62
N ALA A 406 -2.14 -4.40 -1.64
CA ALA A 406 -2.64 -3.04 -1.52
C ALA A 406 -3.75 -2.74 -2.54
N VAL A 407 -4.61 -1.77 -2.21
CA VAL A 407 -5.66 -1.29 -3.11
C VAL A 407 -5.02 -0.35 -4.14
N ALA A 408 -5.06 -0.73 -5.42
CA ALA A 408 -4.32 -0.05 -6.48
C ALA A 408 -4.72 1.43 -6.65
N ALA A 409 -5.96 1.78 -6.33
CA ALA A 409 -6.43 3.16 -6.38
C ALA A 409 -5.82 4.08 -5.29
N ASP A 410 -5.24 3.50 -4.25
CA ASP A 410 -4.80 4.25 -3.05
C ASP A 410 -3.29 4.15 -2.77
N VAL A 411 -2.52 3.52 -3.66
CA VAL A 411 -1.08 3.30 -3.48
C VAL A 411 -0.35 3.53 -4.79
N ASP A 412 0.73 4.30 -4.79
CA ASP A 412 1.66 4.39 -5.94
C ASP A 412 2.71 3.26 -5.92
N ALA A 413 3.53 3.17 -6.96
CA ALA A 413 4.49 2.08 -7.07
C ALA A 413 5.61 2.15 -6.02
N GLU A 414 6.03 3.35 -5.62
CA GLU A 414 7.01 3.60 -4.57
C GLU A 414 6.47 3.16 -3.21
N GLU A 415 5.26 3.58 -2.86
CA GLU A 415 4.56 3.17 -1.64
C GLU A 415 4.37 1.65 -1.61
N PHE A 416 4.02 1.04 -2.75
CA PHE A 416 3.88 -0.41 -2.85
C PHE A 416 5.23 -1.14 -2.72
N LEU A 417 6.32 -0.58 -3.26
CA LEU A 417 7.67 -1.10 -3.07
C LEU A 417 8.07 -1.07 -1.60
N GLU A 418 7.76 -0.01 -0.84
CA GLU A 418 8.03 0.02 0.60
C GLU A 418 7.26 -1.06 1.36
N LEU A 419 6.01 -1.33 0.97
CA LEU A 419 5.25 -2.45 1.52
C LEU A 419 5.90 -3.79 1.18
N PHE A 420 6.36 -3.94 -0.06
CA PHE A 420 7.06 -5.15 -0.49
C PHE A 420 8.39 -5.36 0.27
N ARG A 421 9.12 -4.29 0.59
CA ARG A 421 10.38 -4.33 1.35
C ARG A 421 10.25 -4.94 2.74
N GLN A 422 9.06 -4.90 3.33
CA GLN A 422 8.76 -5.46 4.64
C GLN A 422 8.48 -6.96 4.60
N THR A 423 8.41 -7.56 3.41
CA THR A 423 8.11 -8.98 3.24
C THR A 423 9.39 -9.82 3.30
N ALA A 424 9.25 -11.08 3.74
CA ALA A 424 10.33 -12.06 3.63
C ALA A 424 10.74 -12.30 2.17
N ALA A 425 9.82 -12.09 1.21
CA ALA A 425 10.11 -12.17 -0.22
C ALA A 425 11.20 -11.18 -0.62
N TYR A 426 11.08 -9.92 -0.20
CA TYR A 426 12.11 -8.92 -0.51
C TYR A 426 13.45 -9.24 0.15
N GLU A 427 13.47 -9.72 1.39
CA GLU A 427 14.73 -10.09 2.07
C GLU A 427 15.51 -11.17 1.31
N VAL A 428 14.80 -12.16 0.76
CA VAL A 428 15.38 -13.21 -0.08
C VAL A 428 15.88 -12.62 -1.40
N LEU A 429 15.04 -11.86 -2.11
CA LEU A 429 15.36 -11.30 -3.43
C LEU A 429 16.48 -10.24 -3.40
N SER A 430 16.60 -9.52 -2.29
CA SER A 430 17.63 -8.49 -2.07
C SER A 430 18.96 -9.06 -1.55
N GLY A 431 19.04 -10.37 -1.25
CA GLY A 431 20.24 -11.02 -0.73
C GLY A 431 20.56 -10.67 0.74
N ARG A 432 19.57 -10.23 1.52
CA ARG A 432 19.73 -9.97 2.97
C ARG A 432 19.78 -11.25 3.80
N VAL A 433 19.25 -12.34 3.26
CA VAL A 433 19.30 -13.68 3.87
C VAL A 433 20.64 -14.35 3.57
N ARG A 434 21.26 -14.95 4.59
CA ARG A 434 22.55 -15.64 4.46
C ARG A 434 22.49 -16.72 3.37
N GLY A 435 23.38 -16.61 2.38
CA GLY A 435 23.46 -17.56 1.27
C GLY A 435 22.76 -17.11 -0.01
N HIS A 436 21.96 -16.04 0.03
CA HIS A 436 21.31 -15.48 -1.15
C HIS A 436 22.09 -14.27 -1.69
N ARG A 437 22.09 -14.11 -3.02
CA ARG A 437 22.58 -12.92 -3.71
C ARG A 437 21.42 -12.06 -4.16
N ARG A 438 21.67 -10.76 -4.38
CA ARG A 438 20.66 -9.88 -4.96
C ARG A 438 20.35 -10.30 -6.39
N VAL A 439 19.13 -10.76 -6.64
CA VAL A 439 18.67 -11.26 -7.94
C VAL A 439 17.90 -10.21 -8.75
N VAL A 440 17.46 -9.11 -8.12
CA VAL A 440 16.71 -8.04 -8.78
C VAL A 440 17.05 -6.67 -8.19
N SER A 441 17.04 -5.65 -9.04
CA SER A 441 17.19 -4.26 -8.60
C SER A 441 15.84 -3.65 -8.20
N ASP A 442 15.85 -2.70 -7.27
CA ASP A 442 14.64 -1.99 -6.83
C ASP A 442 13.99 -1.24 -7.99
N GLY A 443 14.79 -0.74 -8.94
CA GLY A 443 14.26 -0.11 -10.14
C GLY A 443 13.47 -1.08 -11.02
N GLU A 444 13.86 -2.36 -11.13
CA GLU A 444 13.13 -3.36 -11.91
C GLU A 444 11.81 -3.75 -11.23
N LEU A 445 11.82 -3.90 -9.90
CA LEU A 445 10.60 -4.08 -9.12
C LEU A 445 9.64 -2.89 -9.28
N LEU A 446 10.17 -1.67 -9.18
CA LEU A 446 9.38 -0.45 -9.34
C LEU A 446 8.75 -0.36 -10.74
N ARG A 447 9.50 -0.64 -11.79
CA ARG A 447 8.96 -0.70 -13.18
C ARG A 447 7.82 -1.71 -13.31
N CYS A 448 7.99 -2.90 -12.73
CA CYS A 448 6.96 -3.93 -12.72
C CYS A 448 5.70 -3.45 -11.97
N PHE A 449 5.85 -2.92 -10.76
CA PHE A 449 4.72 -2.44 -9.97
C PHE A 449 3.99 -1.27 -10.63
N ARG A 450 4.71 -0.32 -11.25
CA ARG A 450 4.10 0.76 -12.05
C ARG A 450 3.22 0.21 -13.17
N ALA A 451 3.74 -0.73 -13.95
CA ALA A 451 2.99 -1.33 -15.06
C ALA A 451 1.69 -2.00 -14.58
N PHE A 452 1.78 -2.80 -13.50
CA PHE A 452 0.61 -3.46 -12.94
C PHE A 452 -0.40 -2.45 -12.36
N LEU A 453 0.05 -1.44 -11.61
CA LEU A 453 -0.82 -0.39 -11.08
C LEU A 453 -1.50 0.42 -12.19
N ALA A 454 -0.78 0.74 -13.27
CA ALA A 454 -1.30 1.46 -14.43
C ALA A 454 -2.41 0.67 -15.13
N ILE A 455 -2.19 -0.64 -15.36
CA ILE A 455 -3.21 -1.55 -15.90
C ILE A 455 -4.41 -1.62 -14.96
N ALA A 456 -4.17 -1.81 -13.66
CA ALA A 456 -5.21 -1.98 -12.65
C ALA A 456 -6.15 -0.77 -12.59
N ARG A 457 -5.60 0.44 -12.50
CA ARG A 457 -6.37 1.69 -12.41
C ARG A 457 -7.15 1.99 -13.69
N THR A 458 -6.65 1.52 -14.84
CA THR A 458 -7.24 1.84 -16.15
C THR A 458 -8.28 0.82 -16.62
N PHE A 459 -8.02 -0.48 -16.41
CA PHE A 459 -8.80 -1.58 -17.01
C PHE A 459 -9.53 -2.46 -15.99
N CYS A 460 -9.19 -2.38 -14.70
CA CYS A 460 -9.89 -3.12 -13.63
C CYS A 460 -10.98 -2.28 -12.95
N VAL A 461 -11.63 -1.41 -13.73
CA VAL A 461 -12.75 -0.54 -13.32
C VAL A 461 -13.81 -0.53 -14.43
N PRO A 462 -15.09 -0.25 -14.12
CA PRO A 462 -16.14 -0.14 -15.14
C PRO A 462 -15.83 0.96 -16.16
N ARG A 463 -15.90 0.64 -17.46
CA ARG A 463 -15.62 1.59 -18.57
C ARG A 463 -16.84 1.91 -19.44
N GLY A 464 -18.03 1.54 -18.97
CA GLY A 464 -19.29 1.70 -19.69
C GLY A 464 -19.74 0.44 -20.43
N PRO A 465 -20.95 0.46 -21.00
CA PRO A 465 -21.55 -0.70 -21.64
C PRO A 465 -20.76 -1.11 -22.90
N GLY A 466 -20.49 -2.42 -23.02
CA GLY A 466 -19.85 -3.02 -24.20
C GLY A 466 -18.32 -3.07 -24.17
N PHE A 467 -17.67 -2.54 -23.13
CA PHE A 467 -16.21 -2.67 -22.95
C PHE A 467 -15.88 -3.70 -21.86
N PRO A 468 -15.04 -4.71 -22.13
CA PRO A 468 -14.68 -5.73 -21.15
C PRO A 468 -13.80 -5.15 -20.04
N SER A 469 -14.12 -5.41 -18.77
CA SER A 469 -13.23 -5.06 -17.67
C SER A 469 -12.25 -6.20 -17.42
N LEU A 470 -10.99 -5.87 -17.15
CA LEU A 470 -10.00 -6.85 -16.71
C LEU A 470 -10.24 -7.12 -15.22
N VAL A 471 -10.64 -8.33 -14.85
CA VAL A 471 -10.93 -8.67 -13.44
C VAL A 471 -9.77 -9.39 -12.75
N GLU A 472 -8.82 -9.88 -13.52
CA GLU A 472 -7.66 -10.64 -13.05
C GLU A 472 -6.52 -10.53 -14.06
N LEU A 473 -5.30 -10.27 -13.57
CA LEU A 473 -4.06 -10.36 -14.31
C LEU A 473 -2.97 -10.86 -13.35
N GLU A 474 -2.31 -11.95 -13.69
CA GLU A 474 -1.32 -12.60 -12.85
C GLU A 474 -0.14 -13.05 -13.70
N VAL A 475 1.06 -12.87 -13.16
CA VAL A 475 2.29 -13.48 -13.66
C VAL A 475 2.92 -14.28 -12.55
N ASN A 476 3.05 -15.59 -12.76
CA ASN A 476 3.56 -16.53 -11.77
C ASN A 476 4.22 -17.75 -12.45
N PRO A 477 5.55 -17.85 -12.51
CA PRO A 477 6.54 -16.93 -11.93
C PRO A 477 7.04 -15.86 -12.91
N PHE A 478 7.52 -14.75 -12.37
CA PHE A 478 8.63 -14.00 -12.95
C PHE A 478 9.95 -14.66 -12.56
N ALA A 479 10.75 -15.02 -13.54
CA ALA A 479 12.14 -15.41 -13.34
C ALA A 479 13.09 -14.22 -13.43
N PHE A 480 14.25 -14.35 -12.80
CA PHE A 480 15.33 -13.36 -12.90
C PHE A 480 16.40 -13.84 -13.86
N ARG A 481 16.70 -13.00 -14.84
CA ARG A 481 17.84 -13.19 -15.76
C ARG A 481 18.61 -11.89 -15.82
N ARG A 482 19.86 -11.89 -15.37
CA ARG A 482 20.74 -10.70 -15.34
C ARG A 482 20.09 -9.51 -14.64
N GLN A 483 19.47 -9.77 -13.49
CA GLN A 483 18.73 -8.77 -12.69
C GLN A 483 17.46 -8.18 -13.34
N ARG A 484 16.97 -8.74 -14.45
CA ARG A 484 15.70 -8.35 -15.08
C ARG A 484 14.61 -9.37 -14.81
N LEU A 485 13.37 -8.87 -14.73
CA LEU A 485 12.16 -9.69 -14.59
C LEU A 485 11.74 -10.23 -15.96
N VAL A 486 11.60 -11.55 -16.05
CA VAL A 486 11.12 -12.24 -17.26
C VAL A 486 9.88 -13.06 -16.90
N PRO A 487 8.68 -12.73 -17.44
CA PRO A 487 7.46 -13.48 -17.15
C PRO A 487 7.56 -14.89 -17.77
N LEU A 488 7.45 -15.93 -16.95
CA LEU A 488 7.47 -17.33 -17.41
C LEU A 488 6.08 -17.93 -17.56
N ASP A 489 5.06 -17.41 -16.89
CA ASP A 489 3.67 -17.79 -17.13
C ASP A 489 2.77 -16.62 -16.79
N GLY A 490 1.70 -16.46 -17.56
CA GLY A 490 0.79 -15.32 -17.47
C GLY A 490 -0.65 -15.75 -17.64
N ARG A 491 -1.51 -15.24 -16.77
CA ARG A 491 -2.96 -15.48 -16.79
C ARG A 491 -3.69 -14.15 -16.70
N ALA A 492 -4.73 -13.98 -17.51
CA ALA A 492 -5.62 -12.84 -17.39
C ALA A 492 -7.07 -13.23 -17.72
N ARG A 493 -8.02 -12.52 -17.11
CA ARG A 493 -9.44 -12.78 -17.27
C ARG A 493 -10.24 -11.48 -17.34
N LEU A 494 -11.15 -11.44 -18.29
CA LEU A 494 -12.16 -10.42 -18.48
C LEU A 494 -13.41 -10.76 -17.67
N GLY A 495 -14.16 -9.74 -17.29
CA GLY A 495 -15.41 -9.91 -16.57
C GLY A 495 -16.08 -8.58 -16.28
N VAL A 496 -17.00 -8.61 -15.32
CA VAL A 496 -17.74 -7.44 -14.88
C VAL A 496 -17.11 -6.90 -13.60
N CYS A 497 -16.63 -5.66 -13.65
CA CYS A 497 -16.27 -4.91 -12.46
C CYS A 497 -17.51 -4.28 -11.82
N VAL A 498 -17.46 -4.13 -10.50
CA VAL A 498 -18.55 -3.55 -9.72
C VAL A 498 -18.69 -2.05 -10.00
N GLU A 499 -19.92 -1.59 -10.24
CA GLU A 499 -20.23 -0.18 -10.42
C GLU A 499 -20.37 0.57 -9.09
N ALA A 500 -20.05 1.86 -9.10
CA ALA A 500 -20.26 2.71 -7.94
C ALA A 500 -21.77 2.86 -7.64
N PRO A 501 -22.20 2.73 -6.37
CA PRO A 501 -23.58 2.94 -6.00
C PRO A 501 -24.00 4.40 -6.22
N LEU A 502 -25.31 4.64 -6.35
CA LEU A 502 -25.86 5.99 -6.43
C LEU A 502 -25.41 6.82 -5.20
N PRO A 503 -25.01 8.08 -5.39
CA PRO A 503 -24.52 8.91 -4.30
C PRO A 503 -25.61 9.16 -3.27
N ARG A 504 -25.25 9.10 -1.98
CA ARG A 504 -26.14 9.34 -0.84
C ARG A 504 -26.01 10.79 -0.35
N PRO A 505 -27.08 11.44 0.13
CA PRO A 505 -27.03 12.76 0.75
C PRO A 505 -26.47 12.66 2.17
N LEU A 506 -25.15 12.51 2.28
CA LEU A 506 -24.44 12.23 3.54
C LEU A 506 -24.57 13.36 4.58
N GLU A 507 -24.92 14.57 4.16
CA GLU A 507 -25.25 15.68 5.06
C GLU A 507 -26.46 15.38 5.97
N ARG A 508 -27.36 14.48 5.54
CA ARG A 508 -28.53 14.07 6.34
C ARG A 508 -28.18 13.08 7.44
N VAL A 509 -26.97 12.50 7.44
CA VAL A 509 -26.52 11.62 8.54
C VAL A 509 -26.44 12.40 9.85
N GLU A 510 -26.19 13.71 9.83
CA GLU A 510 -26.24 14.51 11.07
C GLU A 510 -27.65 14.56 11.68
N ARG A 511 -28.71 14.46 10.86
CA ARG A 511 -30.10 14.35 11.34
C ARG A 511 -30.39 13.00 11.98
N LEU A 512 -29.61 11.98 11.64
CA LEU A 512 -29.66 10.67 12.29
C LEU A 512 -28.88 10.65 13.62
N LEU A 513 -27.78 11.40 13.73
CA LEU A 513 -26.91 11.41 14.92
C LEU A 513 -27.35 12.42 15.98
N THR A 514 -27.87 13.58 15.59
CA THR A 514 -28.35 14.64 16.51
C THR A 514 -29.66 15.25 16.00
N PRO A 515 -30.78 14.49 16.03
CA PRO A 515 -32.08 14.96 15.59
C PRO A 515 -32.66 16.03 16.51
N ARG A 516 -33.46 16.95 15.96
CA ARG A 516 -34.31 17.89 16.72
C ARG A 516 -35.73 17.38 16.89
N SER A 517 -36.16 16.43 16.06
CA SER A 517 -37.49 15.80 16.12
C SER A 517 -37.38 14.31 15.83
N ILE A 518 -38.07 13.49 16.62
CA ILE A 518 -38.08 12.02 16.49
C ILE A 518 -39.52 11.54 16.40
N ALA A 519 -39.80 10.62 15.46
CA ALA A 519 -41.03 9.84 15.45
C ALA A 519 -40.75 8.33 15.56
N VAL A 520 -41.59 7.60 16.29
CA VAL A 520 -41.51 6.13 16.42
C VAL A 520 -42.76 5.50 15.81
N LEU A 521 -42.57 4.71 14.74
CA LEU A 521 -43.61 3.89 14.13
C LEU A 521 -43.56 2.48 14.71
N GLY A 522 -44.67 2.00 15.29
CA GLY A 522 -44.78 0.66 15.85
C GLY A 522 -44.81 0.58 17.39
N ALA A 523 -44.90 1.70 18.11
CA ALA A 523 -45.09 1.70 19.56
C ALA A 523 -46.50 1.25 19.96
N SER A 524 -46.62 0.28 20.87
CA SER A 524 -47.91 -0.21 21.38
C SER A 524 -48.35 0.60 22.62
N SER A 525 -49.65 0.86 22.75
CA SER A 525 -50.25 1.51 23.94
C SER A 525 -50.58 0.50 25.05
N THR A 526 -50.79 -0.77 24.70
CA THR A 526 -51.25 -1.82 25.63
C THR A 526 -50.16 -2.78 26.07
N THR A 527 -49.16 -3.01 25.23
CA THR A 527 -48.10 -4.01 25.47
C THR A 527 -46.71 -3.37 25.42
N MET A 528 -45.76 -3.93 26.15
CA MET A 528 -44.35 -3.52 26.07
C MET A 528 -43.67 -4.20 24.88
N ASN A 529 -43.89 -3.64 23.69
CA ASN A 529 -43.26 -4.12 22.45
C ASN A 529 -41.99 -3.32 22.11
N VAL A 530 -41.25 -3.75 21.07
CA VAL A 530 -39.99 -3.11 20.62
C VAL A 530 -40.13 -1.60 20.46
N GLY A 531 -41.18 -1.12 19.77
CA GLY A 531 -41.41 0.31 19.56
C GLY A 531 -41.63 1.09 20.87
N ARG A 532 -42.34 0.50 21.85
CA ARG A 532 -42.55 1.13 23.16
C ARG A 532 -41.27 1.14 24.02
N ILE A 533 -40.44 0.11 23.95
CA ILE A 533 -39.12 0.08 24.60
C ILE A 533 -38.23 1.20 24.05
N ILE A 534 -38.20 1.35 22.72
CA ILE A 534 -37.46 2.43 22.04
C ILE A 534 -37.95 3.79 22.52
N LEU A 535 -39.27 4.01 22.54
CA LEU A 535 -39.86 5.26 23.01
C LEU A 535 -39.40 5.62 24.43
N ASN A 536 -39.49 4.65 25.35
CA ASN A 536 -39.10 4.85 26.75
C ASN A 536 -37.60 5.12 26.90
N ASN A 537 -36.76 4.44 26.11
CA ASN A 537 -35.31 4.66 26.13
C ASN A 537 -34.93 6.05 25.58
N VAL A 538 -35.62 6.55 24.56
CA VAL A 538 -35.45 7.92 24.05
C VAL A 538 -35.81 8.95 25.12
N GLN A 539 -36.95 8.77 25.80
CA GLN A 539 -37.37 9.65 26.89
C GLN A 539 -36.38 9.64 28.07
N ARG A 540 -35.88 8.46 28.45
CA ARG A 540 -34.91 8.31 29.54
C ARG A 540 -33.57 9.00 29.26
N CYS A 541 -33.20 9.17 27.99
CA CYS A 541 -32.03 9.96 27.60
C CYS A 541 -32.25 11.49 27.67
N GLY A 542 -33.46 11.94 28.01
CA GLY A 542 -33.81 13.35 28.13
C GLY A 542 -34.17 14.02 26.79
N PHE A 543 -34.67 13.27 25.81
CA PHE A 543 -35.17 13.88 24.57
C PHE A 543 -36.45 14.71 24.84
N PRO A 544 -36.59 15.94 24.29
CA PRO A 544 -37.75 16.80 24.56
C PRO A 544 -39.07 16.18 24.10
N ALA A 545 -40.05 16.05 25.00
CA ALA A 545 -41.32 15.37 24.74
C ALA A 545 -42.18 16.09 23.68
N GLU A 546 -42.06 17.41 23.57
CA GLU A 546 -42.76 18.24 22.58
C GLU A 546 -42.33 17.97 21.13
N HIS A 547 -41.15 17.37 20.96
CA HIS A 547 -40.55 17.00 19.68
C HIS A 547 -40.52 15.48 19.45
N LEU A 548 -41.16 14.71 20.33
CA LEU A 548 -41.24 13.25 20.28
C LEU A 548 -42.65 12.81 19.87
N TYR A 549 -42.71 12.02 18.81
CA TYR A 549 -43.96 11.56 18.21
C TYR A 549 -44.03 10.03 18.15
N VAL A 550 -45.25 9.50 18.19
CA VAL A 550 -45.59 8.12 17.84
C VAL A 550 -46.56 8.13 16.66
N ILE A 551 -46.43 7.18 15.75
CA ILE A 551 -47.35 7.04 14.62
C ILE A 551 -48.36 5.94 14.92
N LYS A 552 -49.64 6.33 15.01
CA LYS A 552 -50.75 5.49 15.47
C LYS A 552 -52.05 5.87 14.76
N ASN A 553 -52.73 4.89 14.18
CA ASN A 553 -53.95 5.11 13.39
C ASN A 553 -55.10 5.77 14.19
N ASP A 554 -55.17 5.55 15.50
CA ASP A 554 -56.18 6.14 16.39
C ASP A 554 -55.83 7.56 16.88
N GLY A 555 -54.62 8.05 16.55
CA GLY A 555 -54.14 9.37 16.95
C GLY A 555 -53.97 9.56 18.46
N GLN A 556 -53.91 8.48 19.24
CA GLN A 556 -53.77 8.56 20.70
C GLN A 556 -52.29 8.59 21.14
N PRO A 557 -51.92 9.46 22.10
CA PRO A 557 -50.55 9.52 22.63
C PRO A 557 -50.18 8.22 23.37
N VAL A 558 -48.87 7.91 23.41
CA VAL A 558 -48.31 6.76 24.13
C VAL A 558 -47.23 7.26 25.07
N ASP A 559 -47.32 6.90 26.35
CA ASP A 559 -46.34 7.23 27.39
C ASP A 559 -45.90 8.72 27.39
N GLY A 560 -46.83 9.64 27.12
CA GLY A 560 -46.60 11.09 27.09
C GLY A 560 -46.04 11.65 25.77
N ALA A 561 -45.73 10.81 24.77
CA ALA A 561 -45.34 11.25 23.44
C ALA A 561 -46.57 11.64 22.58
N ARG A 562 -46.40 12.64 21.72
CA ARG A 562 -47.47 13.12 20.82
C ARG A 562 -47.80 12.08 19.77
N ALA A 563 -49.03 12.06 19.27
CA ALA A 563 -49.44 11.11 18.24
C ALA A 563 -49.68 11.78 16.88
N ALA A 564 -49.31 11.07 15.82
CA ALA A 564 -49.63 11.38 14.44
C ALA A 564 -50.35 10.19 13.80
N VAL A 565 -51.37 10.45 12.99
CA VAL A 565 -52.18 9.38 12.39
C VAL A 565 -51.43 8.62 11.29
N ASN A 566 -50.50 9.28 10.60
CA ASN A 566 -49.64 8.68 9.58
C ASN A 566 -48.36 9.54 9.38
N ILE A 567 -47.46 9.07 8.51
CA ILE A 567 -46.20 9.77 8.19
C ILE A 567 -46.48 11.15 7.57
N ALA A 568 -47.52 11.28 6.74
CA ALA A 568 -47.84 12.54 6.06
C ALA A 568 -48.33 13.64 7.01
N SER A 569 -48.89 13.29 8.17
CA SER A 569 -49.37 14.20 9.21
C SER A 569 -48.31 14.62 10.24
N LEU A 570 -47.06 14.15 10.11
CA LEU A 570 -45.97 14.58 10.98
C LEU A 570 -45.58 16.04 10.71
N PRO A 571 -45.05 16.77 11.72
CA PRO A 571 -44.46 18.08 11.49
C PRO A 571 -43.31 17.97 10.48
N ARG A 572 -43.20 18.97 9.59
CA ARG A 572 -42.18 19.00 8.54
C ARG A 572 -41.17 20.13 8.80
N PRO A 573 -39.85 19.90 8.64
CA PRO A 573 -39.22 18.59 8.39
C PRO A 573 -39.17 17.71 9.65
N LEU A 574 -39.20 16.38 9.47
CA LEU A 574 -38.88 15.41 10.53
C LEU A 574 -37.42 14.98 10.41
N ASP A 575 -36.62 15.17 11.47
CA ASP A 575 -35.20 14.86 11.43
C ASP A 575 -34.95 13.33 11.45
N LEU A 576 -35.63 12.57 12.33
CA LEU A 576 -35.46 11.11 12.46
C LEU A 576 -36.79 10.36 12.61
N LEU A 577 -36.98 9.31 11.80
CA LEU A 577 -38.06 8.32 11.93
C LEU A 577 -37.49 6.95 12.31
N VAL A 578 -37.96 6.36 13.41
CA VAL A 578 -37.61 4.99 13.83
C VAL A 578 -38.75 4.05 13.48
N VAL A 579 -38.47 3.03 12.65
CA VAL A 579 -39.45 2.09 12.12
C VAL A 579 -39.28 0.73 12.80
N ALA A 580 -40.21 0.39 13.69
CA ALA A 580 -40.33 -0.89 14.37
C ALA A 580 -41.59 -1.64 13.90
N ALA A 581 -41.65 -1.94 12.59
CA ALA A 581 -42.77 -2.64 11.93
C ALA A 581 -42.36 -4.02 11.39
N PRO A 582 -43.29 -4.93 11.05
CA PRO A 582 -42.96 -6.18 10.39
C PRO A 582 -42.23 -5.97 9.05
N ALA A 583 -41.23 -6.81 8.74
CA ALA A 583 -40.38 -6.69 7.55
C ALA A 583 -41.17 -6.61 6.23
N ALA A 584 -42.25 -7.39 6.12
CA ALA A 584 -43.11 -7.42 4.93
C ALA A 584 -43.79 -6.07 4.61
N GLN A 585 -43.89 -5.16 5.59
CA GLN A 585 -44.51 -3.85 5.40
C GLN A 585 -43.50 -2.76 4.98
N LEU A 586 -42.20 -3.04 5.06
CA LEU A 586 -41.16 -2.05 4.79
C LEU A 586 -41.25 -1.42 3.40
N PRO A 587 -41.50 -2.16 2.29
CA PRO A 587 -41.62 -1.52 0.98
C PRO A 587 -42.70 -0.45 0.91
N ALA A 588 -43.88 -0.70 1.48
CA ALA A 588 -44.98 0.27 1.51
C ALA A 588 -44.64 1.48 2.39
N ILE A 589 -44.07 1.23 3.56
CA ILE A 589 -43.64 2.30 4.49
C ILE A 589 -42.57 3.18 3.83
N ILE A 590 -41.56 2.60 3.18
CA ILE A 590 -40.48 3.35 2.50
C ILE A 590 -41.04 4.20 1.36
N GLU A 591 -42.05 3.72 0.64
CA GLU A 591 -42.71 4.52 -0.40
C GLU A 591 -43.43 5.75 0.20
N ASP A 592 -44.09 5.60 1.34
CA ASP A 592 -44.69 6.72 2.07
C ASP A 592 -43.63 7.71 2.60
N ILE A 593 -42.53 7.18 3.15
CA ILE A 593 -41.39 8.00 3.61
C ILE A 593 -40.82 8.80 2.44
N ASN A 594 -40.59 8.16 1.29
CA ASN A 594 -40.03 8.83 0.11
C ASN A 594 -40.90 10.02 -0.35
N ARG A 595 -42.21 10.00 -0.09
CA ARG A 595 -43.19 11.06 -0.41
C ARG A 595 -43.32 12.14 0.68
N SER A 596 -42.59 12.00 1.78
CA SER A 596 -42.65 12.87 2.95
C SER A 596 -41.35 13.66 3.13
N ASP A 597 -41.35 14.62 4.05
CA ASP A 597 -40.17 15.44 4.39
C ASP A 597 -39.43 14.87 5.61
N VAL A 598 -39.09 13.58 5.51
CA VAL A 598 -38.25 12.87 6.49
C VAL A 598 -36.80 12.94 6.03
N GLN A 599 -35.89 13.28 6.94
CA GLN A 599 -34.48 13.45 6.62
C GLN A 599 -33.68 12.15 6.80
N SER A 600 -33.94 11.41 7.87
CA SER A 600 -33.27 10.15 8.18
C SER A 600 -34.20 9.11 8.80
N VAL A 601 -33.87 7.83 8.60
CA VAL A 601 -34.70 6.69 9.02
C VAL A 601 -33.84 5.59 9.62
N ILE A 602 -34.29 5.01 10.74
CA ILE A 602 -33.73 3.77 11.30
C ILE A 602 -34.74 2.65 11.09
N LEU A 603 -34.33 1.61 10.37
CA LEU A 603 -35.12 0.40 10.12
C LEU A 603 -34.70 -0.70 11.10
N ILE A 604 -35.56 -0.99 12.09
CA ILE A 604 -35.24 -1.95 13.16
C ILE A 604 -35.45 -3.41 12.71
N SER A 605 -36.43 -3.65 11.85
CA SER A 605 -36.91 -4.98 11.48
C SER A 605 -35.83 -5.87 10.86
N GLY A 606 -35.67 -7.10 11.34
CA GLY A 606 -34.89 -8.15 10.66
C GLY A 606 -35.76 -8.98 9.70
N GLY A 607 -35.15 -9.87 8.91
CA GLY A 607 -35.83 -10.73 7.94
C GLY A 607 -35.88 -10.15 6.52
N VAL A 608 -34.88 -9.34 6.16
CA VAL A 608 -34.71 -8.67 4.88
C VAL A 608 -33.34 -9.06 4.28
N GLY A 609 -33.20 -10.34 3.94
CA GLY A 609 -32.02 -10.92 3.26
C GLY A 609 -31.08 -11.77 4.11
N GLU A 610 -31.29 -11.87 5.42
CA GLU A 610 -30.42 -12.64 6.33
C GLU A 610 -30.79 -14.13 6.36
N THR A 611 -32.04 -14.46 6.07
CA THR A 611 -32.53 -15.84 6.07
C THR A 611 -32.91 -16.29 4.66
N HIS A 612 -32.73 -17.58 4.37
CA HIS A 612 -33.11 -18.18 3.09
C HIS A 612 -34.58 -17.87 2.72
N GLY A 613 -34.81 -17.44 1.48
CA GLY A 613 -36.14 -17.08 0.98
C GLY A 613 -36.56 -15.61 1.20
N THR A 614 -35.70 -14.76 1.78
CA THR A 614 -35.99 -13.32 1.99
C THR A 614 -35.32 -12.39 0.95
N ASP A 615 -34.63 -12.94 -0.05
CA ASP A 615 -33.93 -12.18 -1.09
C ASP A 615 -34.86 -11.28 -1.91
N ALA A 616 -36.04 -11.77 -2.26
CA ALA A 616 -37.03 -10.98 -3.00
C ALA A 616 -37.46 -9.72 -2.23
N LEU A 617 -37.63 -9.84 -0.90
CA LEU A 617 -37.96 -8.71 -0.05
C LEU A 617 -36.78 -7.73 0.07
N ARG A 618 -35.55 -8.24 0.19
CA ARG A 618 -34.32 -7.42 0.18
C ARG A 618 -34.23 -6.59 -1.10
N GLU A 619 -34.40 -7.23 -2.25
CA GLU A 619 -34.38 -6.55 -3.55
C GLU A 619 -35.49 -5.51 -3.67
N GLN A 620 -36.71 -5.83 -3.24
CA GLN A 620 -37.84 -4.89 -3.26
C GLN A 620 -37.58 -3.67 -2.37
N VAL A 621 -37.01 -3.86 -1.17
CA VAL A 621 -36.62 -2.76 -0.28
C VAL A 621 -35.52 -1.90 -0.94
N GLN A 622 -34.46 -2.52 -1.46
CA GLN A 622 -33.36 -1.81 -2.14
C GLN A 622 -33.86 -0.99 -3.33
N GLN A 623 -34.72 -1.58 -4.18
CA GLN A 623 -35.32 -0.88 -5.32
C GLN A 623 -36.20 0.31 -4.87
N THR A 624 -36.93 0.17 -3.76
CA THR A 624 -37.79 1.25 -3.24
C THR A 624 -36.97 2.40 -2.67
N ILE A 625 -35.86 2.12 -1.99
CA ILE A 625 -34.88 3.15 -1.55
C ILE A 625 -34.26 3.83 -2.78
N ALA A 626 -33.84 3.07 -3.78
CA ALA A 626 -33.23 3.60 -5.00
C ALA A 626 -34.19 4.52 -5.80
N LYS A 627 -35.50 4.25 -5.81
CA LYS A 627 -36.52 5.14 -6.37
C LYS A 627 -36.54 6.50 -5.65
N GLY A 628 -36.44 6.50 -4.32
CA GLY A 628 -36.34 7.71 -3.52
C GLY A 628 -35.06 8.50 -3.84
N ARG A 629 -33.93 7.80 -4.01
CA ARG A 629 -32.62 8.39 -4.32
C ARG A 629 -32.59 9.19 -5.62
N ARG A 630 -33.43 8.83 -6.59
CA ARG A 630 -33.55 9.52 -7.89
C ARG A 630 -34.40 10.80 -7.84
N ARG A 631 -35.03 11.12 -6.71
CA ARG A 631 -35.83 12.36 -6.54
C ARG A 631 -34.92 13.58 -6.29
N PRO A 632 -35.40 14.81 -6.56
CA PRO A 632 -34.68 16.03 -6.22
C PRO A 632 -34.27 16.06 -4.74
N GLY A 633 -32.99 16.37 -4.47
CA GLY A 633 -32.42 16.36 -3.12
C GLY A 633 -32.04 14.98 -2.58
N GLY A 634 -32.16 13.91 -3.37
CA GLY A 634 -31.65 12.58 -3.04
C GLY A 634 -32.49 11.76 -2.05
N GLY A 635 -33.61 12.28 -1.53
CA GLY A 635 -34.43 11.57 -0.53
C GLY A 635 -33.73 11.32 0.82
N PRO A 636 -34.41 10.66 1.78
CA PRO A 636 -33.85 10.36 3.11
C PRO A 636 -32.67 9.38 3.06
N VAL A 637 -31.91 9.32 4.15
CA VAL A 637 -30.93 8.25 4.41
C VAL A 637 -31.52 7.18 5.34
N TYR A 638 -31.21 5.91 5.08
CA TYR A 638 -31.72 4.76 5.83
C TYR A 638 -30.57 4.00 6.53
N LEU A 639 -30.69 3.80 7.83
CA LEU A 639 -29.84 2.92 8.63
C LEU A 639 -30.55 1.57 8.85
N GLY A 640 -29.85 0.46 8.65
CA GLY A 640 -30.41 -0.88 8.70
C GLY A 640 -30.80 -1.41 7.32
N PRO A 641 -31.84 -2.28 7.21
CA PRO A 641 -32.65 -2.91 8.26
C PRO A 641 -31.83 -3.83 9.17
N ASN A 642 -32.50 -4.53 10.09
CA ASN A 642 -31.89 -5.38 11.12
C ASN A 642 -30.86 -4.62 11.96
N SER A 643 -31.25 -3.43 12.40
CA SER A 643 -30.40 -2.54 13.17
C SER A 643 -30.88 -2.48 14.62
N LEU A 644 -29.94 -2.55 15.57
CA LEU A 644 -30.21 -2.16 16.95
C LEU A 644 -30.50 -0.64 17.07
N GLY A 645 -30.08 0.13 16.07
CA GLY A 645 -30.25 1.58 15.98
C GLY A 645 -29.05 2.35 16.53
N VAL A 646 -29.31 3.50 17.16
CA VAL A 646 -28.30 4.46 17.59
C VAL A 646 -28.49 4.84 19.05
N LEU A 647 -27.38 4.84 19.79
CA LEU A 647 -27.21 5.59 21.03
C LEU A 647 -26.44 6.86 20.69
N SER A 648 -27.03 8.03 20.95
CA SER A 648 -26.36 9.33 20.80
C SER A 648 -26.58 10.17 22.04
N ARG A 649 -25.51 10.34 22.82
CA ARG A 649 -25.53 11.19 24.02
C ARG A 649 -25.62 12.67 23.65
N PRO A 650 -24.89 13.19 22.63
CA PRO A 650 -25.09 14.54 22.14
C PRO A 650 -26.50 14.78 21.58
N GLY A 651 -27.10 13.78 20.95
CA GLY A 651 -28.49 13.81 20.45
C GLY A 651 -29.54 13.57 21.52
N ARG A 652 -29.14 13.19 22.75
CA ARG A 652 -30.02 12.83 23.88
C ARG A 652 -31.05 11.74 23.55
N PHE A 653 -30.66 10.70 22.82
CA PHE A 653 -31.58 9.61 22.50
C PHE A 653 -30.88 8.24 22.44
N ASN A 654 -31.65 7.19 22.68
CA ASN A 654 -31.24 5.80 22.57
C ASN A 654 -32.36 4.99 21.93
N THR A 655 -32.14 4.48 20.71
CA THR A 655 -33.11 3.62 20.03
C THR A 655 -32.85 2.13 20.21
N PHE A 656 -31.94 1.74 21.11
CA PHE A 656 -31.74 0.32 21.41
C PHE A 656 -33.00 -0.22 22.07
N PHE A 657 -33.48 -1.37 21.61
CA PHE A 657 -34.64 -2.04 22.19
C PHE A 657 -34.27 -2.96 23.36
N ILE A 658 -33.35 -2.51 24.21
CA ILE A 658 -32.89 -3.21 25.41
C ILE A 658 -33.38 -2.46 26.66
N PRO A 659 -34.10 -3.11 27.58
CA PRO A 659 -34.51 -2.47 28.82
C PRO A 659 -33.30 -2.12 29.70
N PRO A 660 -33.36 -1.00 30.45
CA PRO A 660 -32.24 -0.52 31.27
C PRO A 660 -31.88 -1.47 32.43
N GLU A 661 -32.80 -2.34 32.87
CA GLU A 661 -32.52 -3.35 33.89
C GLU A 661 -31.61 -4.48 33.37
N LYS A 662 -31.42 -4.57 32.05
CA LYS A 662 -30.56 -5.56 31.39
C LYS A 662 -29.23 -4.98 30.94
N LEU A 663 -29.15 -3.67 30.74
CA LEU A 663 -27.95 -2.97 30.29
C LEU A 663 -27.93 -1.56 30.88
N ASP A 664 -27.08 -1.36 31.89
CA ASP A 664 -26.83 -0.03 32.44
C ASP A 664 -25.83 0.72 31.54
N LEU A 665 -26.34 1.75 30.85
CA LEU A 665 -25.56 2.63 29.98
C LEU A 665 -24.94 3.82 30.72
N ARG A 666 -25.12 3.91 32.05
CA ARG A 666 -24.58 4.97 32.91
C ARG A 666 -24.80 6.37 32.31
N LEU A 667 -26.04 6.62 31.88
CA LEU A 667 -26.43 7.83 31.14
C LEU A 667 -26.14 9.15 31.89
N GLU A 668 -25.99 9.08 33.22
CA GLU A 668 -25.62 10.20 34.09
C GLU A 668 -24.10 10.48 34.13
N ALA A 669 -23.26 9.49 33.85
CA ALA A 669 -21.80 9.68 33.78
C ALA A 669 -21.43 10.52 32.55
N PRO A 670 -20.39 11.37 32.56
CA PRO A 670 -20.00 12.14 31.38
C PRO A 670 -19.71 11.25 30.16
N ALA A 671 -20.14 11.68 28.97
CA ALA A 671 -19.79 11.01 27.73
C ALA A 671 -18.28 11.09 27.49
N ARG A 672 -17.64 9.93 27.24
CA ARG A 672 -16.24 9.89 26.82
C ARG A 672 -16.15 10.12 25.32
N ARG A 673 -14.99 10.61 24.87
CA ARG A 673 -14.67 10.95 23.47
C ARG A 673 -14.45 9.69 22.62
N ALA A 674 -15.41 8.79 22.65
CA ALA A 674 -15.37 7.48 22.04
C ALA A 674 -16.64 7.20 21.26
N ALA A 675 -16.54 6.40 20.20
CA ALA A 675 -17.68 5.86 19.48
C ALA A 675 -17.52 4.37 19.15
N LEU A 676 -18.65 3.67 19.03
CA LEU A 676 -18.71 2.31 18.50
C LEU A 676 -19.54 2.29 17.22
N ILE A 677 -19.06 1.62 16.19
CA ILE A 677 -19.78 1.39 14.94
C ILE A 677 -19.70 -0.10 14.63
N SER A 678 -20.85 -0.74 14.42
CA SER A 678 -20.89 -2.20 14.23
C SER A 678 -21.99 -2.63 13.29
N GLN A 679 -21.72 -3.65 12.49
CA GLN A 679 -22.78 -4.38 11.78
C GLN A 679 -23.64 -5.22 12.73
N SER A 680 -23.03 -5.77 13.79
CA SER A 680 -23.73 -6.57 14.80
C SER A 680 -24.14 -5.71 15.99
N GLY A 681 -25.45 -5.58 16.24
CA GLY A 681 -25.98 -4.93 17.43
C GLY A 681 -25.62 -5.67 18.73
N ALA A 682 -25.58 -7.01 18.68
CA ALA A 682 -25.17 -7.85 19.81
C ALA A 682 -23.71 -7.58 20.22
N PHE A 683 -22.83 -7.33 19.24
CA PHE A 683 -21.46 -6.91 19.52
C PHE A 683 -21.43 -5.61 20.34
N ILE A 684 -22.20 -4.58 19.95
CA ILE A 684 -22.25 -3.29 20.68
C ILE A 684 -22.67 -3.49 22.13
N ILE A 685 -23.81 -4.12 22.39
CA ILE A 685 -24.35 -4.24 23.76
C ILE A 685 -23.44 -5.08 24.66
N THR A 686 -22.78 -6.10 24.12
CA THR A 686 -21.81 -6.89 24.90
C THR A 686 -20.53 -6.10 25.17
N ARG A 687 -20.07 -5.25 24.24
CA ARG A 687 -18.94 -4.34 24.49
C ARG A 687 -19.28 -3.30 25.54
N LEU A 688 -20.47 -2.69 25.47
CA LEU A 688 -20.94 -1.72 26.46
C LEU A 688 -21.09 -2.33 27.86
N SER A 689 -21.52 -3.59 27.94
CA SER A 689 -21.59 -4.34 29.20
C SER A 689 -20.20 -4.67 29.76
N ASN A 690 -19.30 -5.21 28.93
CA ASN A 690 -17.96 -5.61 29.38
C ASN A 690 -17.03 -4.43 29.68
N LEU A 691 -17.20 -3.31 28.97
CA LEU A 691 -16.44 -2.08 29.14
C LEU A 691 -17.28 -1.04 29.87
N GLU A 692 -17.62 -1.33 31.12
CA GLU A 692 -18.53 -0.52 31.95
C GLU A 692 -18.18 0.98 32.02
N THR A 693 -16.92 1.35 31.80
CA THR A 693 -16.42 2.74 31.85
C THR A 693 -16.08 3.31 30.47
N LEU A 694 -16.51 2.65 29.39
CA LEU A 694 -16.31 3.17 28.04
C LEU A 694 -17.17 4.40 27.79
N ASP A 695 -18.43 4.37 28.28
CA ASP A 695 -19.39 5.47 28.26
C ASP A 695 -19.38 6.30 26.95
N PRO A 696 -19.43 5.67 25.76
CA PRO A 696 -19.13 6.34 24.51
C PRO A 696 -20.16 7.43 24.20
N ALA A 697 -19.71 8.51 23.55
CA ALA A 697 -20.59 9.56 23.05
C ALA A 697 -21.63 9.03 22.06
N MET A 698 -21.24 8.04 21.26
CA MET A 698 -22.13 7.42 20.27
C MET A 698 -21.89 5.92 20.12
N ALA A 699 -22.96 5.16 19.85
CA ALA A 699 -22.87 3.80 19.36
C ALA A 699 -23.89 3.55 18.24
N ILE A 700 -23.44 3.05 17.09
CA ILE A 700 -24.23 2.95 15.85
C ILE A 700 -24.22 1.51 15.35
N SER A 701 -25.39 0.89 15.28
CA SER A 701 -25.60 -0.38 14.62
C SER A 701 -26.01 -0.15 13.16
N VAL A 702 -25.17 -0.49 12.19
CA VAL A 702 -25.49 -0.29 10.77
C VAL A 702 -26.41 -1.38 10.19
N GLY A 703 -26.45 -2.56 10.81
CA GLY A 703 -27.28 -3.68 10.36
C GLY A 703 -26.88 -4.17 8.98
N ASN A 704 -27.87 -4.44 8.12
CA ASN A 704 -27.65 -5.03 6.79
C ASN A 704 -27.06 -4.07 5.75
N GLN A 705 -26.99 -2.76 6.05
CA GLN A 705 -26.45 -1.75 5.14
C GLN A 705 -27.14 -1.70 3.77
N LEU A 706 -28.48 -1.71 3.71
CA LEU A 706 -29.17 -1.60 2.42
C LEU A 706 -29.10 -0.18 1.82
N ASP A 707 -28.74 0.81 2.64
CA ASP A 707 -28.47 2.17 2.20
C ASP A 707 -27.18 2.70 2.85
N LEU A 708 -27.23 3.23 4.08
CA LEU A 708 -26.04 3.67 4.80
C LEU A 708 -25.13 2.50 5.15
N THR A 709 -23.83 2.68 4.93
CA THR A 709 -22.82 1.66 5.18
C THR A 709 -21.93 1.98 6.40
N ILE A 710 -21.05 1.04 6.74
CA ILE A 710 -20.04 1.25 7.79
C ILE A 710 -19.11 2.42 7.44
N ALA A 711 -18.75 2.61 6.17
CA ALA A 711 -17.92 3.72 5.74
C ALA A 711 -18.64 5.06 5.92
N ASP A 712 -19.93 5.14 5.58
CA ASP A 712 -20.72 6.36 5.76
C ASP A 712 -20.83 6.74 7.24
N ALA A 713 -21.12 5.76 8.11
CA ALA A 713 -21.20 5.96 9.55
C ALA A 713 -19.85 6.42 10.13
N LEU A 714 -18.75 5.75 9.75
CA LEU A 714 -17.40 6.17 10.16
C LEU A 714 -17.08 7.58 9.66
N GLY A 715 -17.47 7.91 8.43
CA GLY A 715 -17.23 9.20 7.81
C GLY A 715 -17.94 10.34 8.53
N ALA A 716 -19.16 10.11 9.01
CA ALA A 716 -19.90 11.09 9.81
C ALA A 716 -19.30 11.23 11.23
N VAL A 717 -19.02 10.12 11.90
CA VAL A 717 -18.51 10.11 13.28
C VAL A 717 -17.09 10.69 13.39
N SER A 718 -16.20 10.34 12.46
CA SER A 718 -14.79 10.78 12.48
C SER A 718 -14.59 12.28 12.28
N ARG A 719 -15.54 12.96 11.63
CA ARG A 719 -15.52 14.41 11.44
C ARG A 719 -15.84 15.20 12.71
N ARG A 720 -16.33 14.55 13.77
CA ARG A 720 -16.74 15.23 14.99
C ARG A 720 -15.56 15.57 15.90
N GLY A 721 -15.61 16.77 16.49
CA GLY A 721 -14.59 17.25 17.43
C GLY A 721 -14.68 16.65 18.83
N ASP A 722 -15.80 16.00 19.17
CA ASP A 722 -16.10 15.40 20.47
C ASP A 722 -15.76 13.90 20.55
N ILE A 723 -15.14 13.32 19.51
CA ILE A 723 -14.82 11.89 19.43
C ILE A 723 -13.38 11.72 18.96
N ASP A 724 -12.55 10.99 19.71
CA ASP A 724 -11.14 10.76 19.38
C ASP A 724 -10.83 9.29 19.05
N VAL A 725 -11.63 8.37 19.61
CA VAL A 725 -11.42 6.93 19.50
C VAL A 725 -12.67 6.28 18.93
N ILE A 726 -12.54 5.50 17.87
CA ILE A 726 -13.67 4.86 17.20
C ILE A 726 -13.39 3.37 17.07
N GLY A 727 -14.21 2.55 17.73
CA GLY A 727 -14.20 1.11 17.58
C GLY A 727 -15.14 0.69 16.45
N VAL A 728 -14.62 -0.09 15.50
CA VAL A 728 -15.38 -0.58 14.35
C VAL A 728 -15.37 -2.10 14.30
N TYR A 729 -16.55 -2.71 14.16
CA TYR A 729 -16.72 -4.14 13.90
C TYR A 729 -17.45 -4.36 12.57
N THR A 730 -16.83 -5.16 11.69
CA THR A 730 -17.33 -5.41 10.33
C THR A 730 -17.25 -6.90 9.99
N GLU A 731 -18.32 -7.43 9.42
CA GLU A 731 -18.44 -8.80 8.91
C GLU A 731 -18.13 -8.86 7.41
N GLY A 732 -18.66 -7.91 6.64
CA GLY A 732 -18.40 -7.76 5.20
C GLY A 732 -18.59 -6.31 4.75
N PHE A 733 -18.16 -5.99 3.54
CA PHE A 733 -18.42 -4.68 2.95
C PHE A 733 -19.38 -4.83 1.78
N ASN A 734 -20.17 -3.79 1.52
CA ASN A 734 -20.87 -3.66 0.25
C ASN A 734 -19.88 -3.34 -0.88
N ASP A 735 -20.39 -3.38 -2.10
CA ASP A 735 -19.77 -2.93 -3.33
C ASP A 735 -19.02 -1.61 -3.14
N LEU A 736 -17.69 -1.67 -3.28
CA LEU A 736 -16.73 -0.56 -3.14
C LEU A 736 -16.74 0.16 -1.77
N ASP A 737 -17.49 -0.34 -0.79
CA ASP A 737 -17.59 0.24 0.55
C ASP A 737 -16.31 0.01 1.36
N GLY A 738 -15.58 -1.07 1.10
CA GLY A 738 -14.26 -1.31 1.67
C GLY A 738 -13.27 -0.22 1.25
N ALA A 739 -13.24 0.14 -0.04
CA ALA A 739 -12.42 1.25 -0.51
C ALA A 739 -12.83 2.61 0.12
N ALA A 740 -14.13 2.86 0.27
CA ALA A 740 -14.63 4.06 0.95
C ALA A 740 -14.26 4.09 2.44
N PHE A 741 -14.30 2.94 3.10
CA PHE A 741 -13.87 2.77 4.48
C PHE A 741 -12.39 3.12 4.66
N LEU A 742 -11.51 2.60 3.80
CA LEU A 742 -10.06 2.88 3.86
C LEU A 742 -9.76 4.37 3.69
N ARG A 743 -10.40 5.04 2.72
CA ARG A 743 -10.25 6.50 2.54
C ARG A 743 -10.68 7.27 3.80
N THR A 744 -11.78 6.85 4.42
CA THR A 744 -12.26 7.44 5.66
C THR A 744 -11.29 7.21 6.82
N VAL A 745 -10.72 6.01 6.95
CA VAL A 745 -9.70 5.71 7.97
C VAL A 745 -8.48 6.60 7.82
N ARG A 746 -7.97 6.79 6.58
CA ARG A 746 -6.84 7.69 6.31
C ARG A 746 -7.14 9.12 6.74
N ALA A 747 -8.32 9.64 6.36
CA ALA A 747 -8.74 10.97 6.74
C ALA A 747 -8.88 11.13 8.27
N ALA A 748 -9.45 10.12 8.95
CA ALA A 748 -9.59 10.12 10.40
C ALA A 748 -8.24 10.10 11.12
N ARG A 749 -7.29 9.26 10.66
CA ARG A 749 -5.93 9.22 11.20
C ARG A 749 -5.20 10.54 11.00
N ALA A 750 -5.32 11.16 9.83
CA ALA A 750 -4.75 12.49 9.55
C ALA A 750 -5.33 13.57 10.48
N ALA A 751 -6.59 13.43 10.90
CA ALA A 751 -7.24 14.27 11.91
C ALA A 751 -6.91 13.87 13.36
N GLY A 752 -5.94 12.98 13.58
CA GLY A 752 -5.48 12.54 14.89
C GLY A 752 -6.35 11.48 15.57
N LYS A 753 -7.37 10.93 14.90
CA LYS A 753 -8.30 9.94 15.48
C LYS A 753 -7.67 8.56 15.53
N LEU A 754 -8.02 7.77 16.55
CA LEU A 754 -7.67 6.36 16.66
C LEU A 754 -8.83 5.48 16.18
N ILE A 755 -8.60 4.68 15.14
CA ILE A 755 -9.57 3.69 14.65
C ILE A 755 -9.16 2.30 15.10
N VAL A 756 -9.95 1.67 15.97
CA VAL A 756 -9.75 0.29 16.44
C VAL A 756 -10.67 -0.62 15.62
N PHE A 757 -10.10 -1.49 14.79
CA PHE A 757 -10.87 -2.22 13.79
C PHE A 757 -10.82 -3.73 14.01
N TYR A 758 -11.99 -4.35 14.16
CA TYR A 758 -12.14 -5.80 14.15
C TYR A 758 -12.88 -6.24 12.88
N LYS A 759 -12.20 -7.02 12.04
CA LYS A 759 -12.79 -7.66 10.86
C LYS A 759 -13.12 -9.12 11.17
N ALA A 760 -14.39 -9.50 11.10
CA ALA A 760 -14.81 -10.90 11.20
C ALA A 760 -14.52 -11.66 9.90
N GLY A 761 -14.61 -13.00 9.94
CA GLY A 761 -14.35 -13.85 8.76
C GLY A 761 -12.88 -14.11 8.47
N ARG A 762 -12.01 -14.11 9.50
CA ARG A 762 -10.57 -14.35 9.37
C ARG A 762 -10.21 -15.76 8.88
N THR A 763 -11.00 -16.76 9.27
CA THR A 763 -10.84 -18.15 8.82
C THR A 763 -11.93 -18.49 7.81
N GLU A 764 -11.76 -19.55 7.04
CA GLU A 764 -12.80 -20.04 6.13
C GLU A 764 -14.11 -20.32 6.87
N SER A 765 -14.07 -21.07 7.98
CA SER A 765 -15.26 -21.32 8.81
C SER A 765 -15.86 -20.03 9.36
N GLY A 766 -15.01 -19.07 9.76
CA GLY A 766 -15.49 -17.75 10.20
C GLY A 766 -16.13 -16.95 9.08
N ARG A 767 -15.63 -17.07 7.85
CA ARG A 767 -16.17 -16.41 6.65
C ARG A 767 -17.55 -16.98 6.32
N SER A 768 -17.69 -18.31 6.35
CA SER A 768 -18.97 -19.00 6.16
C SER A 768 -19.99 -18.63 7.25
N ALA A 769 -19.55 -18.54 8.52
CA ALA A 769 -20.41 -18.11 9.62
C ALA A 769 -20.88 -16.65 9.47
N ALA A 770 -19.98 -15.73 9.11
CA ALA A 770 -20.33 -14.33 8.85
C ALA A 770 -21.32 -14.19 7.68
N ALA A 771 -21.09 -14.92 6.58
CA ALA A 771 -21.97 -14.92 5.41
C ALA A 771 -23.36 -15.50 5.69
N GLY A 772 -23.50 -16.39 6.67
CA GLY A 772 -24.80 -16.94 7.08
C GLY A 772 -25.64 -16.03 7.96
N HIS A 773 -25.04 -14.95 8.51
CA HIS A 773 -25.69 -14.06 9.48
C HIS A 773 -25.99 -12.66 8.91
N THR A 774 -25.35 -12.27 7.81
CA THR A 774 -25.55 -10.98 7.14
C THR A 774 -25.71 -11.16 5.63
N ALA A 775 -26.50 -10.29 5.00
CA ALA A 775 -26.66 -10.27 3.53
C ALA A 775 -25.39 -9.79 2.77
N ALA A 776 -24.26 -9.61 3.46
CA ALA A 776 -22.99 -9.16 2.89
C ALA A 776 -22.07 -10.36 2.61
N VAL A 777 -21.44 -10.38 1.44
CA VAL A 777 -20.44 -11.42 1.11
C VAL A 777 -19.15 -11.08 1.86
N ALA A 778 -18.57 -12.07 2.52
CA ALA A 778 -17.32 -11.88 3.26
C ALA A 778 -16.12 -11.99 2.30
N GLY A 779 -15.41 -10.86 2.10
CA GLY A 779 -14.24 -10.76 1.23
C GLY A 779 -12.93 -11.36 1.77
N ASP A 780 -11.84 -11.13 1.03
CA ASP A 780 -10.48 -11.54 1.42
C ASP A 780 -10.03 -10.79 2.68
N TYR A 781 -9.86 -11.53 3.77
CA TYR A 781 -9.43 -10.99 5.06
C TYR A 781 -8.03 -10.37 5.00
N ASP A 782 -7.12 -10.96 4.25
CA ASP A 782 -5.71 -10.52 4.19
C ASP A 782 -5.60 -9.19 3.46
N VAL A 783 -6.37 -9.03 2.37
CA VAL A 783 -6.49 -7.73 1.67
C VAL A 783 -7.03 -6.68 2.63
N CYS A 784 -8.13 -6.98 3.32
CA CYS A 784 -8.77 -6.04 4.23
C CYS A 784 -7.85 -5.66 5.40
N GLN A 785 -7.20 -6.63 6.04
CA GLN A 785 -6.29 -6.42 7.16
C GLN A 785 -5.09 -5.58 6.73
N SER A 786 -4.47 -5.90 5.60
CA SER A 786 -3.31 -5.20 5.08
C SER A 786 -3.67 -3.77 4.73
N ALA A 787 -4.71 -3.58 3.92
CA ALA A 787 -5.13 -2.27 3.45
C ALA A 787 -5.66 -1.38 4.60
N ALA A 788 -6.40 -1.93 5.57
CA ALA A 788 -6.86 -1.17 6.74
C ALA A 788 -5.71 -0.75 7.65
N SER A 789 -4.69 -1.59 7.83
CA SER A 789 -3.49 -1.24 8.60
C SER A 789 -2.71 -0.12 7.91
N GLN A 790 -2.54 -0.20 6.58
CA GLN A 790 -1.90 0.84 5.77
C GLN A 790 -2.68 2.17 5.80
N ALA A 791 -4.01 2.10 5.74
CA ALA A 791 -4.87 3.25 5.90
C ALA A 791 -4.75 3.90 7.29
N GLY A 792 -4.26 3.15 8.28
CA GLY A 792 -4.00 3.65 9.62
C GLY A 792 -4.97 3.18 10.69
N ALA A 793 -5.75 2.13 10.44
CA ALA A 793 -6.53 1.48 11.49
C ALA A 793 -5.65 0.54 12.32
N LEU A 794 -5.90 0.47 13.62
CA LEU A 794 -5.34 -0.54 14.50
C LEU A 794 -6.20 -1.81 14.40
N VAL A 795 -5.82 -2.73 13.51
CA VAL A 795 -6.59 -3.95 13.21
C VAL A 795 -6.35 -5.04 14.25
N VAL A 796 -7.33 -5.35 15.09
CA VAL A 796 -7.23 -6.31 16.20
C VAL A 796 -7.76 -7.70 15.84
N ASP A 797 -7.21 -8.73 16.47
CA ASP A 797 -7.46 -10.14 16.11
C ASP A 797 -8.43 -10.84 17.07
N THR A 798 -8.65 -10.28 18.26
CA THR A 798 -9.52 -10.87 19.28
C THR A 798 -10.43 -9.81 19.90
N PHE A 799 -11.58 -10.24 20.41
CA PHE A 799 -12.50 -9.34 21.14
C PHE A 799 -11.88 -8.79 22.42
N LYS A 800 -11.01 -9.55 23.09
CA LYS A 800 -10.32 -9.09 24.30
C LYS A 800 -9.32 -7.99 23.98
N GLU A 801 -8.56 -8.15 22.90
CA GLU A 801 -7.66 -7.12 22.41
C GLU A 801 -8.43 -5.87 21.95
N PHE A 802 -9.57 -6.02 21.28
CA PHE A 802 -10.46 -4.90 20.95
C PHE A 802 -10.86 -4.12 22.20
N GLU A 803 -11.33 -4.81 23.25
CA GLU A 803 -11.68 -4.20 24.54
C GLU A 803 -10.49 -3.41 25.13
N GLN A 804 -9.33 -4.05 25.20
CA GLN A 804 -8.12 -3.48 25.80
C GLN A 804 -7.61 -2.25 25.03
N ILE A 805 -7.59 -2.31 23.71
CA ILE A 805 -7.16 -1.17 22.88
C ILE A 805 -8.18 -0.03 22.95
N MET A 806 -9.49 -0.31 23.04
CA MET A 806 -10.50 0.73 23.26
C MET A 806 -10.29 1.44 24.60
N GLU A 807 -10.04 0.69 25.69
CA GLU A 807 -9.76 1.24 27.01
C GLU A 807 -8.48 2.10 27.02
N LEU A 808 -7.38 1.57 26.45
CA LEU A 808 -6.12 2.30 26.27
C LEU A 808 -6.31 3.55 25.43
N GLY A 809 -7.02 3.43 24.30
CA GLY A 809 -7.30 4.52 23.40
C GLY A 809 -7.96 5.67 24.12
N VAL A 810 -9.05 5.40 24.84
CA VAL A 810 -9.82 6.44 25.53
C VAL A 810 -9.04 7.07 26.68
N ALA A 811 -8.30 6.27 27.46
CA ALA A 811 -7.55 6.77 28.61
C ALA A 811 -6.27 7.52 28.21
N LEU A 812 -5.57 7.06 27.17
CA LEU A 812 -4.24 7.53 26.81
C LEU A 812 -4.22 8.47 25.60
N HIS A 813 -5.34 8.72 24.92
CA HIS A 813 -5.36 9.50 23.68
C HIS A 813 -4.62 10.85 23.79
N ALA A 814 -4.87 11.57 24.87
CA ALA A 814 -4.30 12.89 25.14
C ALA A 814 -2.85 12.85 25.64
N LYS A 815 -2.31 11.67 25.97
CA LYS A 815 -0.92 11.51 26.39
C LYS A 815 -0.02 11.34 25.17
N PRO A 816 1.04 12.14 25.02
CA PRO A 816 1.98 11.98 23.90
C PRO A 816 2.71 10.65 24.01
N VAL A 817 2.72 9.89 22.92
CA VAL A 817 3.56 8.70 22.75
C VAL A 817 4.82 9.14 22.02
N ARG A 818 5.97 9.10 22.69
CA ARG A 818 7.26 9.57 22.13
C ARG A 818 8.17 8.46 21.64
N GLY A 819 7.89 7.22 22.02
CA GLY A 819 8.71 6.07 21.67
C GLY A 819 8.14 4.78 22.23
N ARG A 820 8.97 3.74 22.26
CA ARG A 820 8.60 2.34 22.54
C ARG A 820 9.42 1.73 23.69
N ARG A 821 10.15 2.54 24.45
CA ARG A 821 10.95 2.11 25.60
C ARG A 821 10.09 2.14 26.85
N ILE A 822 9.83 0.98 27.45
CA ILE A 822 8.97 0.87 28.63
C ILE A 822 9.79 0.71 29.91
N ALA A 823 9.28 1.27 31.01
CA ALA A 823 9.71 0.92 32.35
C ALA A 823 8.61 0.13 33.05
N ALA A 824 8.96 -1.02 33.62
CA ALA A 824 8.03 -1.90 34.30
C ALA A 824 8.34 -1.94 35.81
N ILE A 825 7.30 -1.98 36.62
CA ILE A 825 7.37 -2.08 38.09
C ILE A 825 6.49 -3.25 38.53
N SER A 826 6.96 -4.10 39.42
CA SER A 826 6.12 -5.10 40.12
C SER A 826 6.68 -5.36 41.52
N ASN A 827 5.86 -5.86 42.44
CA ASN A 827 6.31 -6.44 43.71
C ASN A 827 6.57 -7.96 43.64
N ALA A 828 6.49 -8.56 42.44
CA ALA A 828 6.68 -9.99 42.24
C ALA A 828 7.61 -10.29 41.05
N GLY A 829 8.67 -11.07 41.32
CA GLY A 829 9.68 -11.42 40.32
C GLY A 829 9.11 -12.13 39.07
N PHE A 830 8.08 -12.98 39.19
CA PHE A 830 7.53 -13.66 38.00
C PHE A 830 6.88 -12.68 37.00
N GLU A 831 6.25 -11.60 37.49
CA GLU A 831 5.67 -10.58 36.61
C GLU A 831 6.78 -9.76 35.93
N THR A 832 7.91 -9.51 36.62
CA THR A 832 9.06 -8.85 35.99
C THR A 832 9.58 -9.66 34.79
N VAL A 833 9.71 -10.98 34.93
CA VAL A 833 10.08 -11.88 33.83
C VAL A 833 9.00 -11.89 32.76
N GLY A 834 7.73 -12.09 33.12
CA GLY A 834 6.62 -12.15 32.16
C GLY A 834 6.47 -10.87 31.32
N MET A 835 6.69 -9.69 31.93
CA MET A 835 6.69 -8.43 31.20
C MET A 835 7.85 -8.34 30.21
N ALA A 836 9.06 -8.73 30.62
CA ALA A 836 10.25 -8.73 29.77
C ALA A 836 10.15 -9.75 28.62
N ASP A 837 9.61 -10.94 28.87
CA ASP A 837 9.41 -12.00 27.86
C ASP A 837 8.38 -11.61 26.80
N THR A 838 7.46 -10.69 27.11
CA THR A 838 6.35 -10.31 26.23
C THR A 838 6.62 -9.04 25.41
N ILE A 839 7.82 -8.45 25.46
CA ILE A 839 8.12 -7.19 24.73
C ILE A 839 8.13 -7.34 23.21
N ARG A 840 8.10 -8.56 22.67
CA ARG A 840 8.05 -8.85 21.22
C ARG A 840 6.83 -9.68 20.86
N GLY A 841 6.11 -9.25 19.83
CA GLY A 841 5.02 -10.02 19.24
C GLY A 841 4.91 -9.83 17.74
N ALA A 842 3.89 -10.45 17.14
CA ALA A 842 3.74 -10.48 15.67
C ALA A 842 3.57 -9.10 15.00
N ARG A 843 3.08 -8.09 15.73
CA ARG A 843 2.77 -6.74 15.20
C ARG A 843 3.20 -5.61 16.14
N TYR A 844 4.13 -5.90 17.05
CA TYR A 844 4.69 -4.90 17.95
C TYR A 844 6.06 -5.37 18.43
N GLU A 845 6.95 -4.41 18.62
CA GLU A 845 8.24 -4.60 19.25
C GLU A 845 8.49 -3.43 20.19
N LEU A 846 8.64 -3.77 21.48
CA LEU A 846 9.01 -2.86 22.53
C LEU A 846 10.45 -3.13 22.97
N SER A 847 11.00 -2.20 23.72
CA SER A 847 12.27 -2.39 24.42
C SER A 847 12.10 -2.05 25.89
N MET A 848 12.83 -2.75 26.76
CA MET A 848 12.98 -2.31 28.14
C MET A 848 13.91 -1.10 28.15
N ALA A 849 13.48 0.00 28.75
CA ALA A 849 14.29 1.20 28.89
C ALA A 849 15.60 0.88 29.63
N ALA A 850 16.74 1.22 29.03
CA ALA A 850 18.05 1.14 29.66
C ALA A 850 18.22 2.34 30.61
N LEU A 851 18.06 2.12 31.91
CA LEU A 851 18.07 3.18 32.91
C LEU A 851 19.47 3.78 33.06
N SER A 852 19.55 5.11 33.06
CA SER A 852 20.78 5.85 33.31
C SER A 852 21.29 5.65 34.75
N ALA A 853 22.58 5.90 34.98
CA ALA A 853 23.17 5.81 36.31
C ALA A 853 22.48 6.73 37.33
N GLU A 854 21.99 7.89 36.89
CA GLU A 854 21.21 8.83 37.70
C GLU A 854 19.85 8.25 38.09
N THR A 855 19.07 7.77 37.12
CA THR A 855 17.77 7.13 37.37
C THR A 855 17.93 5.93 38.31
N GLN A 856 18.93 5.08 38.08
CA GLN A 856 19.23 3.96 38.96
C GLN A 856 19.62 4.41 40.38
N ALA A 857 20.36 5.50 40.53
CA ALA A 857 20.72 6.04 41.85
C ALA A 857 19.49 6.51 42.62
N ARG A 858 18.58 7.25 41.96
CA ARG A 858 17.31 7.69 42.53
C ARG A 858 16.42 6.51 42.93
N LEU A 859 16.38 5.45 42.12
CA LEU A 859 15.64 4.23 42.45
C LEU A 859 16.28 3.45 43.63
N ARG A 860 17.61 3.37 43.72
CA ARG A 860 18.28 2.76 44.89
C ARG A 860 17.90 3.47 46.19
N ASP A 861 17.81 4.79 46.15
CA ASP A 861 17.38 5.59 47.30
C ASP A 861 15.91 5.32 47.68
N VAL A 862 15.03 5.01 46.73
CA VAL A 862 13.68 4.49 47.03
C VAL A 862 13.75 3.13 47.73
N LEU A 863 14.54 2.19 47.20
CA LEU A 863 14.68 0.84 47.76
C LEU A 863 15.31 0.85 49.17
N GLN A 864 16.29 1.73 49.43
CA GLN A 864 16.93 1.91 50.74
C GLN A 864 15.95 2.39 51.81
N ARG A 865 15.05 3.33 51.47
CA ARG A 865 14.01 3.79 52.40
C ARG A 865 13.05 2.67 52.79
N GLN A 866 12.85 1.69 51.90
CA GLN A 866 12.04 0.50 52.15
C GLN A 866 12.84 -0.65 52.79
N ARG A 867 14.16 -0.50 52.95
CA ARG A 867 15.08 -1.52 53.49
C ARG A 867 15.08 -2.82 52.68
N VAL A 868 15.01 -2.73 51.35
CA VAL A 868 14.99 -3.90 50.43
C VAL A 868 16.13 -3.88 49.41
N GLU A 869 17.06 -2.93 49.51
CA GLU A 869 18.19 -2.74 48.59
C GLU A 869 19.15 -3.93 48.53
N HIS A 870 19.12 -4.81 49.54
CA HIS A 870 19.93 -6.04 49.59
C HIS A 870 19.22 -7.24 48.97
N LEU A 871 17.93 -7.12 48.62
CA LEU A 871 17.10 -8.18 48.03
C LEU A 871 16.92 -8.00 46.52
N VAL A 872 16.96 -6.75 46.03
CA VAL A 872 16.63 -6.38 44.65
C VAL A 872 17.56 -5.29 44.12
N ASN A 873 17.76 -5.29 42.81
CA ASN A 873 18.56 -4.28 42.11
C ASN A 873 17.67 -3.19 41.53
N ALA A 874 18.16 -1.95 41.54
CA ALA A 874 17.54 -0.82 40.83
C ALA A 874 17.75 -0.94 39.31
N GLN A 875 17.08 -1.91 38.69
CA GLN A 875 17.12 -2.18 37.25
C GLN A 875 15.70 -2.15 36.66
N ASN A 876 15.59 -2.31 35.34
CA ASN A 876 14.31 -2.39 34.64
C ASN A 876 14.15 -3.79 34.03
N PRO A 877 13.09 -4.54 34.35
CA PRO A 877 11.99 -4.20 35.26
C PRO A 877 12.43 -4.01 36.72
N LEU A 878 11.74 -3.12 37.44
CA LEU A 878 11.96 -2.83 38.85
C LEU A 878 11.13 -3.77 39.73
N ASP A 879 11.79 -4.60 40.52
CA ASP A 879 11.15 -5.43 41.54
C ASP A 879 11.15 -4.69 42.89
N LEU A 880 9.96 -4.36 43.41
CA LEU A 880 9.76 -3.70 44.69
C LEU A 880 9.64 -4.70 45.86
N THR A 881 9.52 -6.00 45.57
CA THR A 881 9.23 -7.08 46.53
C THR A 881 7.88 -6.93 47.26
N PRO A 882 7.35 -8.01 47.85
CA PRO A 882 6.11 -7.93 48.65
C PRO A 882 6.23 -7.09 49.93
N MET A 883 7.43 -6.63 50.29
CA MET A 883 7.68 -5.83 51.50
C MET A 883 7.47 -4.32 51.30
N SER A 884 7.27 -3.88 50.06
CA SER A 884 7.05 -2.46 49.72
C SER A 884 5.61 -2.02 49.93
N ASN A 885 5.42 -0.75 50.31
CA ASN A 885 4.13 -0.10 50.51
C ASN A 885 3.77 0.86 49.35
N GLU A 886 2.66 1.59 49.48
CA GLU A 886 2.13 2.49 48.44
C GLU A 886 3.06 3.66 48.15
N ALA A 887 3.77 4.15 49.17
CA ALA A 887 4.74 5.24 49.02
C ALA A 887 5.93 4.81 48.15
N ALA A 888 6.34 3.54 48.23
CA ALA A 888 7.39 2.97 47.38
C ALA A 888 6.98 3.00 45.90
N TYR A 889 5.76 2.53 45.60
CA TYR A 889 5.19 2.58 44.24
C TYR A 889 5.11 4.01 43.71
N GLU A 890 4.57 4.94 44.50
CA GLU A 890 4.46 6.33 44.09
C GLU A 890 5.83 6.95 43.79
N ALA A 891 6.82 6.74 44.66
CA ALA A 891 8.17 7.27 44.47
C ALA A 891 8.84 6.67 43.22
N ALA A 892 8.74 5.35 43.02
CA ALA A 892 9.29 4.67 41.85
C ALA A 892 8.65 5.16 40.54
N VAL A 893 7.32 5.29 40.51
CA VAL A 893 6.57 5.82 39.35
C VAL A 893 7.01 7.25 39.02
N ARG A 894 7.20 8.11 40.02
CA ARG A 894 7.67 9.50 39.79
C ARG A 894 9.06 9.54 39.18
N VAL A 895 10.00 8.77 39.72
CA VAL A 895 11.39 8.70 39.20
C VAL A 895 11.39 8.24 37.73
N LEU A 896 10.66 7.16 37.42
CA LEU A 896 10.59 6.62 36.05
C LEU A 896 9.80 7.51 35.09
N ALA A 897 8.79 8.23 35.58
CA ALA A 897 8.02 9.17 34.77
C ALA A 897 8.84 10.38 34.34
N GLU A 898 9.83 10.79 35.14
CA GLU A 898 10.73 11.91 34.83
C GLU A 898 11.91 11.50 33.92
N ALA A 899 12.33 10.23 33.93
CA ALA A 899 13.50 9.74 33.19
C ALA A 899 13.34 9.82 31.66
N GLU A 900 14.18 10.57 30.94
CA GLU A 900 14.06 10.77 29.48
C GLU A 900 14.19 9.48 28.66
N GLU A 901 14.87 8.47 29.20
CA GLU A 901 15.04 7.15 28.60
C GLU A 901 13.76 6.27 28.62
N VAL A 902 12.71 6.70 29.33
CA VAL A 902 11.44 5.98 29.49
C VAL A 902 10.33 6.68 28.70
N ASP A 903 9.65 5.94 27.83
CA ASP A 903 8.54 6.48 27.01
C ASP A 903 7.16 6.14 27.60
N ALA A 904 7.02 4.99 28.28
CA ALA A 904 5.78 4.57 28.93
C ALA A 904 6.04 3.71 30.18
N LEU A 905 5.07 3.67 31.11
CA LEU A 905 5.15 2.95 32.37
C LEU A 905 4.13 1.81 32.45
N VAL A 906 4.58 0.67 32.96
CA VAL A 906 3.74 -0.49 33.31
C VAL A 906 3.88 -0.72 34.79
N VAL A 907 2.82 -0.43 35.54
CA VAL A 907 2.80 -0.65 36.99
C VAL A 907 1.99 -1.91 37.24
N SER A 908 2.65 -2.96 37.70
CA SER A 908 1.99 -4.20 38.10
C SER A 908 1.94 -4.30 39.60
N ILE A 909 0.80 -4.77 40.11
CA ILE A 909 0.58 -5.01 41.53
C ILE A 909 0.05 -6.42 41.73
N VAL A 910 0.74 -7.18 42.57
CA VAL A 910 0.21 -8.38 43.23
C VAL A 910 -0.36 -7.93 44.57
N PRO A 911 -1.68 -7.69 44.66
CA PRO A 911 -2.30 -7.01 45.80
C PRO A 911 -2.39 -7.86 47.09
N LEU A 912 -1.86 -9.07 47.10
CA LEU A 912 -1.85 -9.95 48.27
C LEU A 912 -0.84 -9.53 49.35
N ALA A 913 0.05 -8.59 49.04
CA ALA A 913 1.07 -8.11 49.97
C ALA A 913 0.42 -7.34 51.14
N GLY A 914 0.69 -7.78 52.38
CA GLY A 914 0.08 -7.19 53.58
C GLY A 914 0.49 -5.74 53.89
N GLN A 915 1.45 -5.19 53.15
CA GLN A 915 1.85 -3.77 53.23
C GLN A 915 1.05 -2.87 52.27
N LEU A 916 0.11 -3.43 51.50
CA LEU A 916 -0.70 -2.70 50.52
C LEU A 916 -2.18 -2.66 50.92
N LEU A 917 -2.75 -1.46 50.93
CA LEU A 917 -4.17 -1.16 51.09
C LEU A 917 -4.95 -1.50 49.81
N THR A 918 -5.45 -2.73 49.71
CA THR A 918 -5.96 -3.29 48.43
C THR A 918 -7.29 -4.02 48.54
N THR A 919 -7.77 -4.31 49.75
CA THR A 919 -9.12 -4.85 49.95
C THR A 919 -10.19 -3.79 49.66
N ALA A 920 -11.44 -4.22 49.43
CA ALA A 920 -12.54 -3.31 49.10
C ALA A 920 -12.79 -2.21 50.15
N ALA A 921 -12.50 -2.46 51.43
CA ALA A 921 -12.61 -1.45 52.49
C ALA A 921 -11.38 -0.53 52.54
N GLU A 922 -10.18 -1.06 52.30
CA GLU A 922 -8.93 -0.30 52.39
C GLU A 922 -8.74 0.69 51.24
N ILE A 923 -9.27 0.38 50.04
CA ILE A 923 -9.13 1.24 48.86
C ILE A 923 -9.86 2.58 48.99
N GLU A 924 -10.75 2.74 49.97
CA GLU A 924 -11.36 4.03 50.31
C GLU A 924 -10.36 5.00 50.96
N SER A 925 -9.23 4.48 51.48
CA SER A 925 -8.17 5.31 52.05
C SER A 925 -7.53 6.19 50.96
N PRO A 926 -7.28 7.49 51.24
CA PRO A 926 -6.59 8.40 50.32
C PRO A 926 -5.11 8.04 50.11
N GLU A 927 -4.56 7.18 50.98
CA GLU A 927 -3.20 6.66 50.91
C GLU A 927 -3.09 5.36 50.09
N SER A 928 -4.22 4.75 49.71
CA SER A 928 -4.22 3.51 48.92
C SER A 928 -3.74 3.74 47.49
N LEU A 929 -3.30 2.66 46.83
CA LEU A 929 -2.95 2.71 45.40
C LEU A 929 -4.15 3.07 44.51
N ALA A 930 -5.38 2.78 44.97
CA ALA A 930 -6.61 3.18 44.28
C ALA A 930 -6.76 4.70 44.16
N ALA A 931 -6.25 5.45 45.14
CA ALA A 931 -6.24 6.92 45.13
C ALA A 931 -4.94 7.50 44.52
N ARG A 932 -3.78 6.91 44.81
CA ARG A 932 -2.48 7.42 44.36
C ARG A 932 -2.25 7.24 42.86
N ILE A 933 -2.55 6.08 42.29
CA ILE A 933 -2.28 5.80 40.88
C ILE A 933 -3.04 6.76 39.95
N PRO A 934 -4.34 7.05 40.15
CA PRO A 934 -5.04 8.06 39.34
C PRO A 934 -4.47 9.47 39.46
N ARG A 935 -4.03 9.89 40.67
CA ARG A 935 -3.36 11.18 40.86
C ARG A 935 -2.05 11.26 40.07
N LEU A 936 -1.25 10.20 40.11
CA LEU A 936 -0.02 10.08 39.33
C LEU A 936 -0.32 10.10 37.83
N PHE A 937 -1.29 9.30 37.40
CA PHE A 937 -1.72 9.24 36.01
C PHE A 937 -2.12 10.61 35.47
N ALA A 938 -2.86 11.42 36.25
CA ALA A 938 -3.23 12.77 35.86
C ALA A 938 -2.02 13.74 35.80
N ALA A 939 -1.04 13.57 36.70
CA ALA A 939 0.12 14.45 36.81
C ALA A 939 1.22 14.19 35.76
N ILE A 940 1.37 12.96 35.27
CA ILE A 940 2.44 12.60 34.34
C ILE A 940 2.01 12.73 32.87
N ALA A 941 2.94 13.16 32.01
CA ALA A 941 2.67 13.23 30.57
C ALA A 941 2.73 11.85 29.88
N LYS A 942 3.55 10.94 30.39
CA LYS A 942 3.80 9.63 29.76
C LYS A 942 2.61 8.67 29.91
N PRO A 943 2.37 7.78 28.94
CA PRO A 943 1.44 6.68 29.09
C PRO A 943 1.77 5.83 30.32
N LEU A 944 0.74 5.50 31.11
CA LEU A 944 0.84 4.60 32.26
C LEU A 944 -0.35 3.65 32.26
N ILE A 945 -0.09 2.38 32.50
CA ILE A 945 -1.11 1.35 32.70
C ILE A 945 -0.92 0.69 34.06
N LEU A 946 -2.02 0.19 34.63
CA LEU A 946 -2.00 -0.62 35.85
C LEU A 946 -2.33 -2.08 35.52
N VAL A 947 -1.63 -3.02 36.13
CA VAL A 947 -1.95 -4.45 36.12
C VAL A 947 -2.29 -4.88 37.54
N VAL A 948 -3.44 -5.51 37.72
CA VAL A 948 -3.90 -6.09 38.99
C VAL A 948 -4.08 -7.59 38.78
N ASP A 949 -3.00 -8.35 38.93
CA ASP A 949 -2.95 -9.78 38.63
C ASP A 949 -3.38 -10.62 39.84
N CYS A 950 -4.70 -10.67 40.07
CA CYS A 950 -5.31 -11.38 41.19
C CYS A 950 -6.81 -11.65 40.97
N GLY A 951 -7.37 -12.55 41.77
CA GLY A 951 -8.77 -13.01 41.63
C GLY A 951 -9.87 -11.98 41.97
N PRO A 952 -11.14 -12.44 42.01
CA PRO A 952 -12.33 -11.60 42.22
C PRO A 952 -12.35 -10.67 43.45
N PRO A 953 -11.71 -11.00 44.60
CA PRO A 953 -11.67 -10.09 45.75
C PRO A 953 -11.09 -8.69 45.45
N TYR A 954 -10.30 -8.57 44.37
CA TYR A 954 -9.66 -7.32 43.95
C TYR A 954 -10.34 -6.65 42.75
N ASP A 955 -11.52 -7.11 42.33
CA ASP A 955 -12.32 -6.45 41.29
C ASP A 955 -12.73 -5.03 41.70
N ALA A 956 -12.98 -4.79 42.99
CA ALA A 956 -13.28 -3.46 43.52
C ALA A 956 -12.14 -2.47 43.30
N LEU A 957 -10.89 -2.90 43.55
CA LEU A 957 -9.68 -2.11 43.29
C LEU A 957 -9.54 -1.78 41.80
N ALA A 958 -9.63 -2.80 40.95
CA ALA A 958 -9.53 -2.61 39.50
C ALA A 958 -10.63 -1.68 38.97
N ARG A 959 -11.87 -1.82 39.45
CA ARG A 959 -13.00 -0.97 39.06
C ARG A 959 -12.85 0.47 39.55
N ALA A 960 -12.39 0.66 40.78
CA ALA A 960 -12.15 1.99 41.34
C ALA A 960 -11.11 2.77 40.50
N VAL A 961 -9.97 2.13 40.21
CA VAL A 961 -8.91 2.74 39.40
C VAL A 961 -9.37 3.00 37.95
N ARG A 962 -10.11 2.06 37.35
CA ARG A 962 -10.66 2.22 35.99
C ARG A 962 -11.68 3.35 35.90
N THR A 963 -12.54 3.49 36.92
CA THR A 963 -13.53 4.57 37.02
C THR A 963 -12.83 5.94 37.10
N ALA A 964 -11.69 6.01 37.77
CA ALA A 964 -10.84 7.20 37.83
C ALA A 964 -10.06 7.50 36.54
N GLY A 965 -10.20 6.66 35.49
CA GLY A 965 -9.69 6.93 34.15
C GLY A 965 -8.36 6.26 33.79
N VAL A 966 -7.78 5.46 34.69
CA VAL A 966 -6.54 4.71 34.41
C VAL A 966 -6.88 3.37 33.75
N PRO A 967 -6.20 2.96 32.68
CA PRO A 967 -6.46 1.66 32.05
C PRO A 967 -5.92 0.52 32.94
N VAL A 968 -6.76 -0.48 33.20
CA VAL A 968 -6.45 -1.59 34.13
C VAL A 968 -6.53 -2.95 33.46
N PHE A 969 -5.47 -3.73 33.60
CA PHE A 969 -5.34 -5.10 33.10
C PHE A 969 -5.35 -6.10 34.26
N ARG A 970 -5.69 -7.36 33.97
CA ARG A 970 -5.71 -8.45 34.95
C ARG A 970 -4.53 -9.43 34.82
N THR A 971 -3.71 -9.30 33.78
CA THR A 971 -2.47 -10.06 33.61
C THR A 971 -1.41 -9.20 32.92
N CYS A 972 -0.14 -9.41 33.27
CA CYS A 972 0.96 -8.58 32.77
C CYS A 972 1.29 -8.85 31.28
N ASP A 973 1.19 -10.09 30.81
CA ASP A 973 1.45 -10.48 29.42
C ASP A 973 0.47 -9.81 28.42
N GLN A 974 -0.82 -9.79 28.77
CA GLN A 974 -1.84 -9.10 27.96
C GLN A 974 -1.64 -7.59 28.00
N ALA A 975 -1.24 -7.05 29.16
CA ALA A 975 -0.96 -5.62 29.32
C ALA A 975 0.18 -5.17 28.40
N ILE A 976 1.31 -5.89 28.40
CA ILE A 976 2.44 -5.60 27.49
C ILE A 976 2.04 -5.75 26.03
N ARG A 977 1.27 -6.79 25.69
CA ARG A 977 0.81 -7.00 24.30
C ARG A 977 -0.03 -5.83 23.79
N SER A 978 -1.08 -5.45 24.52
CA SER A 978 -1.98 -4.38 24.09
C SER A 978 -1.30 -3.02 24.13
N LEU A 979 -0.50 -2.73 25.17
CA LEU A 979 0.29 -1.50 25.23
C LEU A 979 1.29 -1.45 24.08
N GLY A 980 1.98 -2.54 23.79
CA GLY A 980 2.95 -2.62 22.70
C GLY A 980 2.35 -2.28 21.35
N ARG A 981 1.18 -2.87 21.05
CA ARG A 981 0.41 -2.52 19.85
C ARG A 981 -0.02 -1.07 19.82
N TYR A 982 -0.50 -0.53 20.94
CA TYR A 982 -0.92 0.86 21.05
C TYR A 982 0.26 1.83 20.83
N LEU A 983 1.39 1.61 21.50
CA LEU A 983 2.58 2.45 21.40
C LEU A 983 3.20 2.37 20.00
N CYS A 984 3.35 1.17 19.43
CA CYS A 984 3.88 1.03 18.06
C CYS A 984 3.00 1.75 17.04
N HIS A 985 1.68 1.73 17.22
CA HIS A 985 0.73 2.41 16.34
C HIS A 985 0.75 3.94 16.50
N ARG A 986 1.03 4.44 17.71
CA ARG A 986 0.98 5.87 18.06
C ARG A 986 2.32 6.59 18.00
N ALA A 987 3.43 5.87 18.12
CA ALA A 987 4.77 6.44 18.14
C ALA A 987 5.07 7.16 16.81
N PRO A 988 5.82 8.28 16.84
CA PRO A 988 6.34 8.89 15.63
C PRO A 988 7.26 7.89 14.90
N LEU A 989 7.27 7.95 13.57
CA LEU A 989 8.22 7.17 12.78
C LEU A 989 9.63 7.68 13.10
N GLU A 990 10.52 6.81 13.60
CA GLU A 990 11.93 7.17 13.70
C GLU A 990 12.54 7.22 12.29
N PRO A 991 13.38 8.22 11.97
CA PRO A 991 14.15 8.20 10.73
C PRO A 991 15.11 7.00 10.75
N GLY A 992 14.73 5.93 10.06
CA GLY A 992 15.51 4.68 9.94
C GLY A 992 14.84 3.43 10.53
N ASP A 993 13.66 3.53 11.14
CA ASP A 993 12.89 2.36 11.59
C ASP A 993 11.87 1.93 10.51
N ASP A 994 12.37 1.15 9.55
CA ASP A 994 11.72 0.67 8.31
C ASP A 994 10.50 -0.27 8.51
N ARG A 995 9.93 -0.37 9.71
CA ARG A 995 8.95 -1.43 10.07
C ARG A 995 7.51 -1.00 10.31
N SER A 996 7.17 0.28 10.10
CA SER A 996 5.77 0.71 9.99
C SER A 996 5.63 1.77 8.90
N GLY A 997 5.35 1.33 7.68
CA GLY A 997 5.14 2.21 6.54
C GLY A 997 3.94 3.15 6.69
N VAL A 998 3.93 4.18 5.85
CA VAL A 998 2.84 5.16 5.65
C VAL A 998 2.81 6.32 6.66
N THR A 999 3.79 7.22 6.57
CA THR A 999 3.57 8.69 6.57
C THR A 999 4.81 9.42 6.03
N GLY A 1000 4.93 9.51 4.71
CA GLY A 1000 5.76 10.52 4.05
C GLY A 1000 5.10 10.79 2.71
N THR A 1001 4.18 11.74 2.60
CA THR A 1001 4.48 13.02 1.92
C THR A 1001 3.34 14.06 2.09
N ALA A 1002 2.40 13.88 3.03
CA ALA A 1002 1.27 14.81 3.15
C ALA A 1002 1.58 16.11 3.93
N GLN A 1003 2.60 16.13 4.78
CA GLN A 1003 2.85 17.23 5.72
C GLN A 1003 3.47 18.49 5.08
N GLN A 1004 3.87 18.43 3.80
CA GLN A 1004 4.48 19.56 3.07
C GLN A 1004 3.64 20.11 1.91
N ARG A 1005 2.45 19.56 1.62
CA ARG A 1005 1.60 20.01 0.49
C ARG A 1005 0.40 20.88 0.88
N ALA A 1006 0.23 21.22 2.17
CA ALA A 1006 -0.93 21.95 2.67
C ALA A 1006 -0.67 23.40 3.14
N THR A 1007 0.44 24.04 2.74
CA THR A 1007 0.78 25.43 3.10
C THR A 1007 0.97 26.37 1.92
N THR A 1008 0.23 26.18 0.82
CA THR A 1008 0.20 27.14 -0.29
C THR A 1008 -1.20 27.32 -0.87
N ALA A 1009 -2.16 27.71 -0.04
CA ALA A 1009 -3.42 28.29 -0.51
C ALA A 1009 -4.10 29.06 0.61
N GLN A 1010 -3.72 30.34 0.78
CA GLN A 1010 -4.58 31.47 1.17
C GLN A 1010 -3.67 32.67 1.50
N ALA A 1011 -3.49 33.55 0.52
CA ALA A 1011 -3.06 34.92 0.80
C ALA A 1011 -4.22 35.66 1.47
N PRO A 1012 -4.04 36.30 2.64
CA PRO A 1012 -5.06 37.17 3.19
C PRO A 1012 -4.98 38.54 2.52
N GLU A 1013 -6.14 39.03 2.08
CA GLU A 1013 -6.33 40.42 1.68
C GLU A 1013 -5.95 41.36 2.82
N ARG A 1014 -5.24 42.42 2.45
CA ARG A 1014 -4.80 43.51 3.33
C ARG A 1014 -6.02 44.27 3.84
N ALA A 1015 -6.16 44.34 5.17
CA ALA A 1015 -6.93 45.39 5.83
C ALA A 1015 -5.97 46.35 6.53
N ASP A 1016 -6.19 47.63 6.28
CA ASP A 1016 -5.44 48.78 6.77
C ASP A 1016 -5.27 48.81 8.29
N VAL A 1017 -4.04 49.00 8.76
CA VAL A 1017 -3.77 49.69 10.03
C VAL A 1017 -2.62 50.66 9.81
N ALA A 1018 -2.99 51.93 9.70
CA ALA A 1018 -2.08 53.06 9.73
C ALA A 1018 -1.58 53.32 11.16
N ALA A 1019 -0.27 53.56 11.26
CA ALA A 1019 0.45 54.41 12.20
C ALA A 1019 0.15 54.30 13.71
N ILE A 1020 1.21 54.06 14.50
CA ILE A 1020 1.85 55.09 15.35
C ILE A 1020 3.05 54.44 16.04
N ALA A 1021 4.23 54.99 15.79
CA ALA A 1021 5.40 54.84 16.64
C ALA A 1021 5.95 56.24 16.93
N GLY A 1022 6.17 56.53 18.22
CA GLY A 1022 7.14 57.51 18.68
C GLY A 1022 6.58 58.81 19.25
N ALA A 1023 6.59 58.92 20.58
CA ALA A 1023 7.10 60.10 21.28
C ALA A 1023 7.32 59.80 22.76
N SER A 1024 8.59 59.92 23.20
CA SER A 1024 8.93 60.07 24.62
C SER A 1024 8.57 61.47 25.11
N ARG A 1025 8.10 61.62 26.36
CA ARG A 1025 8.68 62.49 27.42
C ARG A 1025 7.69 62.78 28.57
N ALA A 1026 8.29 62.80 29.76
CA ALA A 1026 8.01 63.67 30.92
C ALA A 1026 6.77 63.42 31.82
N SER A 1027 7.09 62.94 33.03
CA SER A 1027 6.66 63.46 34.35
C SER A 1027 5.26 64.07 34.52
N ALA A 1028 4.41 63.38 35.28
CA ALA A 1028 3.82 63.81 36.56
C ALA A 1028 3.02 62.64 37.14
#